data_AF-A0A674B813-F1
#
_entry.id   AF-A0A674B813-F1
#
_cell.length_a   1.000
_cell.length_b   1.000
_cell.length_c   1.000
_cell.angle_alpha   90.00
_cell.angle_beta   90.00
_cell.angle_gamma   90.00
#
_symmetry.space_group_name_H-M   'P 1'
#
loop_
_entity.id
_entity.type
_entity.pdbx_description
1 polymer ?
#
loop_
_entity_poly.entity_id
_entity_poly.type
_entity_poly.pdbx_seq_one_letter_code
_entity_poly.pdbx_strand_id
1 'polypeptide(L)'
;MVIVCASKCIPTPAQECIFTASASVFSSLRVPSECDHDNDDTSSELARVAALDGGNNSRNSFQGQGALLVNLVVILREWAHRSLLEEEERPDSFLERFRGPELRTAPSRISNTQPDANGNNTKGRFRYVCLYDMYYRWLFVIAIAVLYNWILIVARACFDKLQTSNYICWLVLDYLSDAVYILDTCVRLRTGFLEQGLLVKDLSKLRDSYVRTFQFKLDVVSILPTDLAYISTGIHTPELRFNRLLRFPRMFEFFDRTETRTNYPNIFRICNLVLYILVIIHWNACIYFAISKSLGFGSDTWVYPNISNPEYGSLTRGYVYCLYWSTLTLTTIGEMPAPVRDEEYLFVVFDFLVGVLIFATIVGNVGSMISNMNATRAEFQARIDAIKHYMHFRRVSKELEARVIKWFDYLWTNKKAVDEQEVLKNLPNKLRAEIAINVHLETLKKVRIFQDCEAGLLVELVLKLRPQVYSPGDYICRKGDIGKEMYIIKEGKLAVVANDGVTQYALLTAGSCFGEISILNIQGSKMGNRRTANIRSIGYSDLFCLSKDDLMEAVTEYPDAKKVLEERGKEILMKEGLLDENAEAGRLGGEDTEEKVERLESSLDTLQTRFARLLSEYTATQQRLKRRITNLERQLCHTGCGILSDADLSDEDSASEAEPEYEIDKILISCHWPAHNTP
;
A
#
# COMPACT_ATOMS: atom_id res chain seq x y z
N MET A 1 -11.39 -32.40 -10.32
CA MET A 1 -12.03 -33.52 -11.05
C MET A 1 -12.39 -32.95 -12.42
N VAL A 2 -11.61 -33.10 -13.50
CA VAL A 2 -10.68 -34.15 -13.94
C VAL A 2 -9.51 -33.47 -14.66
N ILE A 3 -8.26 -33.69 -14.22
CA ILE A 3 -7.08 -33.76 -15.09
C ILE A 3 -6.17 -34.86 -14.49
N VAL A 4 -6.45 -36.09 -14.89
CA VAL A 4 -5.50 -37.22 -14.85
C VAL A 4 -5.74 -38.02 -16.12
N CYS A 5 -4.79 -37.95 -17.05
CA CYS A 5 -4.29 -39.04 -17.89
C CYS A 5 -3.23 -38.40 -18.81
N ALA A 6 -1.94 -38.64 -18.64
CA ALA A 6 -1.18 -39.89 -18.65
C ALA A 6 -0.33 -39.93 -19.94
N SER A 7 0.96 -39.92 -19.69
CA SER A 7 2.08 -40.10 -20.59
C SER A 7 1.90 -41.26 -21.58
N LYS A 8 2.09 -40.98 -22.86
CA LYS A 8 2.75 -41.86 -23.85
C LYS A 8 3.03 -41.03 -25.12
N CYS A 9 4.11 -40.24 -25.07
CA CYS A 9 4.70 -39.70 -26.29
C CYS A 9 5.86 -40.59 -26.69
N ILE A 10 5.72 -41.24 -27.84
CA ILE A 10 6.85 -41.77 -28.62
C ILE A 10 7.56 -40.52 -29.16
N PRO A 11 8.85 -40.28 -28.86
CA PRO A 11 9.51 -39.07 -29.34
C PRO A 11 9.83 -39.22 -30.83
N THR A 12 9.31 -38.31 -31.66
CA THR A 12 9.82 -38.09 -33.01
C THR A 12 10.93 -37.03 -32.95
N PRO A 13 12.02 -37.18 -33.73
CA PRO A 13 13.23 -36.35 -33.61
C PRO A 13 13.05 -34.87 -34.01
N ALA A 14 11.85 -34.43 -34.40
CA ALA A 14 11.57 -33.05 -34.77
C ALA A 14 11.20 -32.15 -33.56
N GLN A 15 10.74 -32.71 -32.45
CA GLN A 15 10.35 -31.92 -31.26
C GLN A 15 11.54 -31.47 -30.40
N GLU A 16 12.70 -32.14 -30.47
CA GLU A 16 13.89 -31.76 -29.72
C GLU A 16 14.59 -30.49 -30.27
N CYS A 17 14.49 -30.20 -31.58
CA CYS A 17 15.13 -29.03 -32.18
C CYS A 17 14.45 -27.69 -31.84
N ILE A 18 13.13 -27.68 -31.60
CA ILE A 18 12.39 -26.44 -31.30
C ILE A 18 12.52 -26.05 -29.82
N PHE A 19 12.57 -27.04 -28.92
CA PHE A 19 12.82 -26.80 -27.50
C PHE A 19 14.29 -26.43 -27.20
N THR A 20 15.26 -26.96 -27.96
CA THR A 20 16.67 -26.59 -27.79
C THR A 20 17.01 -25.20 -28.35
N ALA A 21 16.33 -24.75 -29.42
CA ALA A 21 16.49 -23.39 -29.95
C ALA A 21 15.91 -22.31 -29.00
N SER A 22 14.84 -22.63 -28.27
CA SER A 22 14.25 -21.70 -27.28
C SER A 22 15.06 -21.63 -25.98
N ALA A 23 15.72 -22.74 -25.60
CA ALA A 23 16.58 -22.79 -24.40
C ALA A 23 17.96 -22.14 -24.61
N SER A 24 18.49 -22.09 -25.83
CA SER A 24 19.78 -21.44 -26.14
C SER A 24 19.71 -19.92 -26.12
N VAL A 25 18.54 -19.33 -26.42
CA VAL A 25 18.30 -17.88 -26.32
C VAL A 25 18.20 -17.44 -24.85
N PHE A 26 17.70 -18.30 -23.95
CA PHE A 26 17.58 -17.98 -22.52
C PHE A 26 18.84 -18.25 -21.67
N SER A 27 19.84 -18.98 -22.17
CA SER A 27 21.06 -19.30 -21.39
C SER A 27 22.21 -18.30 -21.55
N SER A 28 22.13 -17.33 -22.47
CA SER A 28 23.18 -16.32 -22.72
C SER A 28 23.08 -15.05 -21.87
N LEU A 29 22.13 -14.95 -20.92
CA LEU A 29 22.05 -13.84 -19.95
C LEU A 29 22.47 -14.34 -18.56
N ARG A 30 23.77 -14.63 -18.41
CA ARG A 30 24.44 -14.75 -17.11
C ARG A 30 25.22 -13.46 -16.89
N VAL A 31 24.70 -12.59 -16.04
CA VAL A 31 25.40 -11.39 -15.54
C VAL A 31 26.57 -11.84 -14.63
N PRO A 32 27.81 -11.39 -14.85
CA PRO A 32 28.85 -11.46 -13.84
C PRO A 32 28.70 -10.29 -12.86
N SER A 33 28.89 -10.59 -11.57
CA SER A 33 28.95 -9.64 -10.47
C SER A 33 30.30 -8.91 -10.46
N GLU A 34 30.28 -7.58 -10.54
CA GLU A 34 31.30 -6.71 -9.91
C GLU A 34 30.76 -5.28 -9.81
N CYS A 35 30.92 -4.69 -8.63
CA CYS A 35 30.59 -3.31 -8.33
C CYS A 35 31.69 -2.40 -8.90
N ASP A 36 31.32 -1.34 -9.61
CA ASP A 36 32.04 -0.07 -9.56
C ASP A 36 31.11 1.10 -9.91
N HIS A 37 31.27 2.18 -9.16
CA HIS A 37 30.61 3.47 -9.35
C HIS A 37 31.07 4.10 -10.67
N ASP A 38 30.13 4.53 -11.53
CA ASP A 38 30.17 5.87 -12.15
C ASP A 38 28.86 6.15 -12.92
N ASN A 39 28.32 7.34 -12.70
CA ASN A 39 27.14 7.91 -13.36
C ASN A 39 27.56 8.60 -14.69
N ASP A 40 26.57 8.75 -15.57
CA ASP A 40 26.54 9.57 -16.80
C ASP A 40 27.29 9.05 -18.03
N ASP A 41 26.55 8.55 -19.05
CA ASP A 41 26.83 8.72 -20.50
C ASP A 41 25.97 7.80 -21.40
N THR A 42 24.64 7.94 -21.37
CA THR A 42 23.75 7.25 -22.36
C THR A 42 22.86 8.19 -23.18
N SER A 43 22.94 9.51 -22.93
CA SER A 43 22.20 10.53 -23.69
C SER A 43 22.94 11.03 -24.94
N SER A 44 24.24 10.77 -25.07
CA SER A 44 25.11 11.35 -26.11
C SER A 44 25.16 10.56 -27.43
N GLU A 45 24.84 9.26 -27.42
CA GLU A 45 24.90 8.42 -28.63
C GLU A 45 23.60 8.44 -29.46
N LEU A 46 22.44 8.65 -28.83
CA LEU A 46 21.16 8.81 -29.54
C LEU A 46 21.04 10.17 -30.27
N ALA A 47 21.68 11.21 -29.74
CA ALA A 47 21.72 12.53 -30.37
C ALA A 47 22.61 12.55 -31.63
N ARG A 48 23.61 11.67 -31.71
CA ARG A 48 24.50 11.55 -32.89
C ARG A 48 23.84 10.84 -34.08
N VAL A 49 22.93 9.90 -33.82
CA VAL A 49 22.22 9.17 -34.90
C VAL A 49 21.12 10.03 -35.54
N ALA A 50 20.51 10.95 -34.79
CA ALA A 50 19.50 11.87 -35.32
C ALA A 50 20.08 13.01 -36.20
N ALA A 51 21.40 13.27 -36.14
CA ALA A 51 22.03 14.36 -36.88
C ALA A 51 22.53 13.97 -38.29
N LEU A 52 22.38 12.71 -38.70
CA LEU A 52 22.94 12.21 -39.97
C LEU A 52 21.94 12.04 -41.13
N ASP A 53 20.66 12.41 -40.97
CA ASP A 53 19.66 12.27 -42.04
C ASP A 53 19.29 13.61 -42.74
N GLY A 54 20.18 14.59 -42.62
CA GLY A 54 20.06 15.91 -43.23
C GLY A 54 20.64 15.98 -44.65
N GLY A 55 20.12 15.19 -45.58
CA GLY A 55 20.24 15.52 -47.01
C GLY A 55 20.51 14.36 -47.96
N ASN A 56 19.49 13.94 -48.70
CA ASN A 56 19.59 13.97 -50.16
C ASN A 56 18.21 13.91 -50.83
N ASN A 57 18.10 14.66 -51.93
CA ASN A 57 16.87 14.95 -52.65
C ASN A 57 16.68 13.91 -53.79
N SER A 58 15.62 13.10 -53.74
CA SER A 58 15.20 12.24 -54.86
C SER A 58 13.71 11.90 -54.77
N ARG A 59 12.94 12.48 -55.69
CA ARG A 59 11.51 12.23 -55.93
C ARG A 59 11.21 10.75 -56.15
N ASN A 60 10.20 10.21 -55.47
CA ASN A 60 9.30 9.21 -56.05
C ASN A 60 7.94 9.17 -55.35
N SER A 61 6.90 9.14 -56.18
CA SER A 61 5.48 9.22 -55.85
C SER A 61 4.94 7.90 -55.34
N PHE A 62 4.80 7.71 -54.03
CA PHE A 62 3.92 6.70 -53.41
C PHE A 62 3.66 7.02 -51.92
N GLN A 63 3.38 8.29 -51.61
CA GLN A 63 2.96 8.72 -50.26
C GLN A 63 1.47 9.06 -50.29
N GLY A 64 0.63 8.14 -49.83
CA GLY A 64 -0.81 8.38 -49.73
C GLY A 64 -1.56 7.41 -48.82
N GLN A 65 -1.10 6.17 -48.66
CA GLN A 65 -1.79 5.17 -47.84
C GLN A 65 -1.02 4.72 -46.59
N GLY A 66 0.33 4.75 -46.60
CA GLY A 66 1.14 4.40 -45.43
C GLY A 66 1.19 5.49 -44.34
N ALA A 67 1.04 6.76 -44.72
CA ALA A 67 1.10 7.88 -43.78
C ALA A 67 -0.09 7.92 -42.80
N LEU A 68 -1.26 7.39 -43.19
CA LEU A 68 -2.43 7.28 -42.32
C LEU A 68 -2.25 6.20 -41.25
N LEU A 69 -1.66 5.06 -41.59
CA LEU A 69 -1.34 3.99 -40.63
C LEU A 69 -0.22 4.42 -39.68
N VAL A 70 0.81 5.11 -40.19
CA VAL A 70 1.88 5.64 -39.35
C VAL A 70 1.34 6.75 -38.43
N ASN A 71 0.48 7.65 -38.90
CA ASN A 71 -0.20 8.62 -38.02
C ASN A 71 -1.14 7.94 -37.03
N LEU A 72 -1.87 6.90 -37.43
CA LEU A 72 -2.75 6.16 -36.52
C LEU A 72 -1.95 5.45 -35.43
N VAL A 73 -0.80 4.86 -35.77
CA VAL A 73 0.11 4.20 -34.81
C VAL A 73 0.80 5.22 -33.91
N VAL A 74 1.18 6.40 -34.44
CA VAL A 74 1.73 7.50 -33.63
C VAL A 74 0.65 8.07 -32.71
N ILE A 75 -0.58 8.27 -33.17
CA ILE A 75 -1.71 8.70 -32.34
C ILE A 75 -2.09 7.64 -31.29
N LEU A 76 -2.05 6.35 -31.64
CA LEU A 76 -2.28 5.24 -30.70
C LEU A 76 -1.15 5.11 -29.69
N ARG A 77 0.10 5.40 -30.08
CA ARG A 77 1.25 5.46 -29.19
C ARG A 77 1.19 6.68 -28.28
N GLU A 78 0.81 7.85 -28.79
CA GLU A 78 0.60 9.08 -28.01
C GLU A 78 -0.57 8.91 -27.02
N TRP A 79 -1.63 8.22 -27.46
CA TRP A 79 -2.78 7.86 -26.63
C TRP A 79 -2.40 6.81 -25.57
N ALA A 80 -1.66 5.75 -25.94
CA ALA A 80 -1.16 4.74 -25.02
C ALA A 80 -0.17 5.31 -23.99
N HIS A 81 0.68 6.24 -24.42
CA HIS A 81 1.65 6.92 -23.56
C HIS A 81 0.96 7.96 -22.65
N ARG A 82 -0.13 8.59 -23.09
CA ARG A 82 -0.99 9.41 -22.22
C ARG A 82 -1.81 8.58 -21.24
N SER A 83 -2.36 7.45 -21.65
CA SER A 83 -3.14 6.57 -20.78
C SER A 83 -2.25 5.87 -19.73
N LEU A 84 -1.00 5.56 -20.07
CA LEU A 84 -0.03 4.99 -19.12
C LEU A 84 0.47 6.04 -18.12
N LEU A 85 0.67 7.30 -18.53
CA LEU A 85 1.00 8.39 -17.60
C LEU A 85 -0.19 8.82 -16.73
N GLU A 86 -1.43 8.75 -17.22
CA GLU A 86 -2.65 8.92 -16.41
C GLU A 86 -2.87 7.76 -15.41
N GLU A 87 -2.25 6.60 -15.63
CA GLU A 87 -2.25 5.49 -14.66
C GLU A 87 -1.19 5.67 -13.55
N GLU A 88 -0.09 6.39 -13.81
CA GLU A 88 0.93 6.74 -12.83
C GLU A 88 0.59 8.03 -12.04
N GLU A 89 -0.05 9.01 -12.67
CA GLU A 89 -0.73 10.14 -12.00
C GLU A 89 -2.23 9.87 -11.87
N ARG A 90 -2.60 8.78 -11.22
CA ARG A 90 -3.92 8.70 -10.59
C ARG A 90 -3.79 9.44 -9.26
N PRO A 91 -4.23 10.71 -9.13
CA PRO A 91 -4.36 11.28 -7.80
C PRO A 91 -5.31 10.35 -7.07
N ASP A 92 -4.84 9.73 -5.99
CA ASP A 92 -5.65 8.86 -5.15
C ASP A 92 -6.89 9.64 -4.71
N SER A 93 -7.99 9.51 -5.48
CA SER A 93 -9.23 10.26 -5.25
C SER A 93 -9.87 9.89 -3.91
N PHE A 94 -9.31 8.89 -3.24
CA PHE A 94 -9.62 8.56 -1.86
C PHE A 94 -8.99 9.54 -0.86
N LEU A 95 -7.71 9.91 -1.01
CA LEU A 95 -6.98 10.75 -0.04
C LEU A 95 -7.21 12.25 -0.25
N GLU A 96 -7.32 12.73 -1.49
CA GLU A 96 -7.68 14.14 -1.75
C GLU A 96 -9.11 14.46 -1.29
N ARG A 97 -9.99 13.46 -1.26
CA ARG A 97 -11.39 13.57 -0.82
C ARG A 97 -11.56 13.75 0.70
N PHE A 98 -10.50 13.56 1.49
CA PHE A 98 -10.49 13.79 2.93
C PHE A 98 -9.71 15.04 3.38
N ARG A 99 -8.99 15.74 2.47
CA ARG A 99 -8.41 17.05 2.79
C ARG A 99 -9.48 18.14 2.68
N GLY A 100 -10.27 18.31 3.75
CA GLY A 100 -10.93 19.59 4.00
C GLY A 100 -9.91 20.64 4.44
N PRO A 101 -10.21 21.96 4.30
CA PRO A 101 -9.33 22.99 4.80
C PRO A 101 -9.16 22.88 6.32
N GLU A 102 -7.94 23.06 6.80
CA GLU A 102 -7.65 23.19 8.23
C GLU A 102 -8.42 24.39 8.81
N LEU A 103 -9.48 24.10 9.57
CA LEU A 103 -10.15 25.09 10.39
C LEU A 103 -9.24 25.43 11.56
N ARG A 104 -8.68 26.65 11.55
CA ARG A 104 -8.07 27.27 12.73
C ARG A 104 -9.07 27.22 13.89
N THR A 105 -8.64 26.61 14.98
CA THR A 105 -9.37 26.47 16.23
C THR A 105 -9.66 27.84 16.84
N ALA A 106 -10.93 28.15 17.06
CA ALA A 106 -11.37 29.15 18.04
C ALA A 106 -11.90 28.42 19.29
N PRO A 107 -11.69 28.95 20.50
CA PRO A 107 -11.88 28.18 21.73
C PRO A 107 -13.36 27.88 22.01
N SER A 108 -13.56 26.71 22.61
CA SER A 108 -14.82 26.07 22.96
C SER A 108 -15.68 26.92 23.91
N ARG A 109 -16.94 27.16 23.52
CA ARG A 109 -18.03 27.42 24.47
C ARG A 109 -18.83 26.13 24.65
N ILE A 110 -18.75 25.58 25.85
CA ILE A 110 -19.54 24.44 26.33
C ILE A 110 -21.01 24.85 26.29
N SER A 111 -21.83 24.16 25.49
CA SER A 111 -23.29 24.19 25.62
C SER A 111 -23.77 22.78 25.92
N ASN A 112 -24.24 22.60 27.16
CA ASN A 112 -25.04 21.45 27.57
C ASN A 112 -26.26 21.34 26.66
N THR A 113 -26.44 20.20 25.98
CA THR A 113 -27.71 19.86 25.32
C THR A 113 -28.24 18.55 25.87
N GLN A 114 -29.38 18.67 26.56
CA GLN A 114 -30.34 17.59 26.80
C GLN A 114 -30.81 16.96 25.48
N PRO A 115 -31.32 15.71 25.51
CA PRO A 115 -31.74 15.01 24.31
C PRO A 115 -33.13 15.47 23.90
N ASP A 116 -33.22 16.28 22.84
CA ASP A 116 -34.49 16.55 22.18
C ASP A 116 -34.90 15.35 21.30
N ALA A 117 -36.10 14.84 21.60
CA ALA A 117 -36.80 13.84 20.84
C ALA A 117 -37.22 14.40 19.47
N ASN A 118 -36.45 14.10 18.41
CA ASN A 118 -37.01 14.09 17.06
C ASN A 118 -36.21 13.18 16.11
N GLY A 119 -36.74 11.98 15.87
CA GLY A 119 -36.13 10.92 15.09
C GLY A 119 -36.22 11.11 13.57
N ASN A 120 -35.46 12.05 13.00
CA ASN A 120 -35.41 12.22 11.53
C ASN A 120 -34.02 12.25 10.87
N ASN A 121 -32.91 12.15 11.62
CA ASN A 121 -31.56 12.20 11.01
C ASN A 121 -30.95 10.85 10.60
N THR A 122 -31.61 9.71 10.88
CA THR A 122 -31.13 8.38 10.45
C THR A 122 -31.52 8.02 9.01
N LYS A 123 -32.54 8.68 8.44
CA LYS A 123 -33.01 8.42 7.06
C LYS A 123 -32.04 8.91 5.97
N GLY A 124 -31.19 9.89 6.26
CA GLY A 124 -30.18 10.39 5.32
C GLY A 124 -29.10 9.34 5.06
N ARG A 125 -28.39 8.91 6.11
CA ARG A 125 -27.23 8.00 6.02
C ARG A 125 -27.58 6.62 5.43
N PHE A 126 -28.73 6.04 5.80
CA PHE A 126 -29.22 4.79 5.22
C PHE A 126 -29.58 4.92 3.73
N ARG A 127 -30.15 6.05 3.30
CA ARG A 127 -30.56 6.25 1.91
C ARG A 127 -29.36 6.34 0.96
N TYR A 128 -28.23 6.91 1.39
CA TYR A 128 -27.01 6.98 0.58
C TYR A 128 -26.32 5.61 0.39
N VAL A 129 -26.26 4.80 1.44
CA VAL A 129 -25.68 3.45 1.37
C VAL A 129 -26.54 2.54 0.48
N CYS A 130 -27.88 2.60 0.62
CA CYS A 130 -28.79 1.87 -0.26
C CYS A 130 -28.64 2.28 -1.74
N LEU A 131 -28.48 3.57 -2.05
CA LEU A 131 -28.29 4.03 -3.42
C LEU A 131 -26.97 3.52 -4.03
N TYR A 132 -25.90 3.47 -3.25
CA TYR A 132 -24.59 2.98 -3.71
C TYR A 132 -24.59 1.46 -3.98
N ASP A 133 -25.24 0.67 -3.13
CA ASP A 133 -25.39 -0.78 -3.35
C ASP A 133 -26.38 -1.11 -4.47
N MET A 134 -27.45 -0.32 -4.63
CA MET A 134 -28.36 -0.44 -5.77
C MET A 134 -27.66 -0.12 -7.09
N TYR A 135 -26.81 0.92 -7.12
CA TYR A 135 -26.01 1.25 -8.30
C TYR A 135 -25.04 0.13 -8.67
N TYR A 136 -24.37 -0.49 -7.68
CA TYR A 136 -23.50 -1.64 -7.93
C TYR A 136 -24.26 -2.85 -8.51
N ARG A 137 -25.44 -3.17 -7.95
CA ARG A 137 -26.30 -4.24 -8.50
C ARG A 137 -26.78 -3.92 -9.91
N TRP A 138 -27.04 -2.65 -10.21
CA TRP A 138 -27.39 -2.19 -11.55
C TRP A 138 -26.21 -2.36 -12.53
N LEU A 139 -24.98 -2.03 -12.13
CA LEU A 139 -23.78 -2.29 -12.92
C LEU A 139 -23.61 -3.77 -13.26
N PHE A 140 -23.94 -4.68 -12.33
CA PHE A 140 -23.92 -6.12 -12.60
C PHE A 140 -24.91 -6.53 -13.72
N VAL A 141 -26.13 -5.99 -13.70
CA VAL A 141 -27.13 -6.23 -14.76
C VAL A 141 -26.62 -5.73 -16.12
N ILE A 142 -25.98 -4.57 -16.15
CA ILE A 142 -25.38 -4.02 -17.38
C ILE A 142 -24.22 -4.89 -17.85
N ALA A 143 -23.34 -5.34 -16.96
CA ALA A 143 -22.22 -6.19 -17.31
C ALA A 143 -22.68 -7.49 -17.98
N ILE A 144 -23.78 -8.10 -17.50
CA ILE A 144 -24.39 -9.26 -18.14
C ILE A 144 -24.89 -8.91 -19.55
N ALA A 145 -25.59 -7.78 -19.73
CA ALA A 145 -26.08 -7.35 -21.04
C ALA A 145 -24.94 -7.04 -22.03
N VAL A 146 -23.85 -6.43 -21.55
CA VAL A 146 -22.63 -6.18 -22.35
C VAL A 146 -21.97 -7.49 -22.74
N LEU A 147 -21.81 -8.43 -21.81
CA LEU A 147 -21.20 -9.73 -22.09
C LEU A 147 -22.06 -10.56 -23.08
N TYR A 148 -23.39 -10.52 -22.94
CA TYR A 148 -24.33 -11.09 -23.89
C TYR A 148 -24.07 -10.56 -25.31
N ASN A 149 -24.01 -9.23 -25.47
CA ASN A 149 -23.79 -8.60 -26.77
C ASN A 149 -22.40 -8.92 -27.33
N TRP A 150 -21.36 -8.92 -26.50
CA TRP A 150 -19.98 -9.22 -26.90
C TRP A 150 -19.74 -10.65 -27.36
N ILE A 151 -20.46 -11.62 -26.81
CA ILE A 151 -20.33 -13.03 -27.21
C ILE A 151 -21.32 -13.33 -28.35
N LEU A 152 -22.61 -13.07 -28.14
CA LEU A 152 -23.64 -13.63 -29.02
C LEU A 152 -23.83 -12.84 -30.32
N ILE A 153 -23.56 -11.53 -30.38
CA ILE A 153 -23.69 -10.79 -31.65
C ILE A 153 -22.64 -11.28 -32.66
N VAL A 154 -21.39 -11.43 -32.23
CA VAL A 154 -20.29 -11.93 -33.08
C VAL A 154 -20.55 -13.39 -33.49
N ALA A 155 -20.93 -14.24 -32.55
CA ALA A 155 -21.29 -15.63 -32.86
C ALA A 155 -22.42 -15.73 -33.91
N ARG A 156 -23.48 -14.92 -33.76
CA ARG A 156 -24.60 -14.91 -34.71
C ARG A 156 -24.24 -14.34 -36.08
N ALA A 157 -23.32 -13.38 -36.14
CA ALA A 157 -22.83 -12.84 -37.41
C ALA A 157 -22.05 -13.88 -38.23
N CYS A 158 -21.29 -14.75 -37.55
CA CYS A 158 -20.50 -15.76 -38.24
C CYS A 158 -21.28 -17.07 -38.50
N PHE A 159 -22.14 -17.49 -37.57
CA PHE A 159 -22.88 -18.76 -37.64
C PHE A 159 -24.37 -18.58 -38.02
N ASP A 160 -24.68 -18.51 -39.31
CA ASP A 160 -26.06 -18.26 -39.81
C ASP A 160 -27.13 -19.23 -39.27
N LYS A 161 -26.77 -20.51 -39.08
CA LYS A 161 -27.67 -21.54 -38.51
C LYS A 161 -28.14 -21.17 -37.09
N LEU A 162 -27.31 -20.49 -36.31
CA LEU A 162 -27.64 -20.01 -34.97
C LEU A 162 -28.70 -18.91 -35.03
N GLN A 163 -28.58 -17.98 -35.99
CA GLN A 163 -29.52 -16.87 -36.17
C GLN A 163 -30.87 -17.36 -36.72
N THR A 164 -30.85 -18.20 -37.75
CA THR A 164 -32.06 -18.66 -38.45
C THR A 164 -32.93 -19.61 -37.62
N SER A 165 -32.34 -20.50 -36.82
CA SER A 165 -33.09 -21.49 -36.05
C SER A 165 -34.00 -20.89 -34.98
N ASN A 166 -33.61 -19.77 -34.34
CA ASN A 166 -34.30 -19.23 -33.16
C ASN A 166 -34.42 -17.69 -33.19
N TYR A 167 -34.65 -17.09 -34.36
CA TYR A 167 -34.60 -15.63 -34.53
C TYR A 167 -35.57 -14.85 -33.61
N ILE A 168 -36.74 -15.40 -33.26
CA ILE A 168 -37.71 -14.75 -32.35
C ILE A 168 -37.12 -14.58 -30.96
N CYS A 169 -36.48 -15.63 -30.43
CA CYS A 169 -35.83 -15.58 -29.11
C CYS A 169 -34.73 -14.52 -29.09
N TRP A 170 -33.92 -14.47 -30.15
CA TRP A 170 -32.85 -13.50 -30.31
C TRP A 170 -33.36 -12.05 -30.37
N LEU A 171 -34.47 -11.81 -31.08
CA LEU A 171 -35.09 -10.48 -31.11
C LEU A 171 -35.53 -10.04 -29.71
N VAL A 172 -36.18 -10.93 -28.93
CA VAL A 172 -36.61 -10.60 -27.56
C VAL A 172 -35.43 -10.26 -26.67
N LEU A 173 -34.36 -11.06 -26.71
CA LEU A 173 -33.15 -10.83 -25.89
C LEU A 173 -32.40 -9.56 -26.31
N ASP A 174 -32.30 -9.28 -27.61
CA ASP A 174 -31.64 -8.07 -28.11
C ASP A 174 -32.38 -6.81 -27.66
N TYR A 175 -33.70 -6.75 -27.84
CA TYR A 175 -34.49 -5.58 -27.41
C TYR A 175 -34.55 -5.43 -25.88
N LEU A 176 -34.49 -6.54 -25.13
CA LEU A 176 -34.32 -6.50 -23.69
C LEU A 176 -32.97 -5.86 -23.30
N SER A 177 -31.89 -6.22 -24.01
CA SER A 177 -30.56 -5.63 -23.77
C SER A 177 -30.52 -4.13 -24.13
N ASP A 178 -31.18 -3.73 -25.23
CA ASP A 178 -31.31 -2.33 -25.64
C ASP A 178 -32.11 -1.51 -24.60
N ALA A 179 -33.18 -2.09 -24.04
CA ALA A 179 -33.94 -1.48 -22.95
C ALA A 179 -33.06 -1.23 -21.71
N VAL A 180 -32.17 -2.18 -21.36
CA VAL A 180 -31.19 -2.01 -20.28
C VAL A 180 -30.22 -0.86 -20.58
N TYR A 181 -29.74 -0.70 -21.82
CA TYR A 181 -28.82 0.39 -22.20
C TYR A 181 -29.49 1.76 -22.16
N ILE A 182 -30.76 1.85 -22.59
CA ILE A 182 -31.54 3.09 -22.51
C ILE A 182 -31.78 3.48 -21.04
N LEU A 183 -32.18 2.51 -20.21
CA LEU A 183 -32.35 2.73 -18.77
C LEU A 183 -31.04 3.17 -18.12
N ASP A 184 -29.91 2.56 -18.50
CA ASP A 184 -28.60 2.92 -17.96
C ASP A 184 -28.24 4.38 -18.27
N THR A 185 -28.48 4.80 -19.51
CA THR A 185 -28.23 6.20 -19.92
C THR A 185 -29.10 7.18 -19.11
N CYS A 186 -30.36 6.82 -18.83
CA CYS A 186 -31.23 7.58 -17.93
C CYS A 186 -30.71 7.64 -16.49
N VAL A 187 -30.17 6.53 -15.97
CA VAL A 187 -29.58 6.46 -14.63
C VAL A 187 -28.32 7.34 -14.55
N ARG A 188 -27.47 7.34 -15.58
CA ARG A 188 -26.23 8.13 -15.62
C ARG A 188 -26.47 9.63 -15.68
N LEU A 189 -27.48 10.07 -16.42
CA LEU A 189 -27.92 11.47 -16.43
C LEU A 189 -28.32 11.98 -15.03
N ARG A 190 -28.61 11.08 -14.08
CA ARG A 190 -28.99 11.38 -12.69
C ARG A 190 -27.98 10.89 -11.66
N THR A 191 -26.83 10.38 -12.08
CA THR A 191 -25.81 9.86 -11.16
C THR A 191 -24.98 11.02 -10.62
N GLY A 192 -24.91 11.14 -9.29
CA GLY A 192 -24.15 12.18 -8.61
C GLY A 192 -22.64 11.95 -8.74
N PHE A 193 -21.89 13.03 -8.96
CA PHE A 193 -20.43 13.04 -8.88
C PHE A 193 -19.97 13.84 -7.67
N LEU A 194 -18.68 13.74 -7.33
CA LEU A 194 -18.10 14.44 -6.20
C LEU A 194 -17.33 15.66 -6.69
N GLU A 195 -17.64 16.79 -6.11
CA GLU A 195 -16.94 18.05 -6.33
C GLU A 195 -16.47 18.54 -4.96
N GLN A 196 -15.15 18.69 -4.78
CA GLN A 196 -14.55 19.09 -3.50
C GLN A 196 -14.97 18.21 -2.30
N GLY A 197 -15.16 16.90 -2.53
CA GLY A 197 -15.61 15.95 -1.51
C GLY A 197 -17.10 15.98 -1.19
N LEU A 198 -17.86 16.94 -1.73
CA LEU A 198 -19.31 17.03 -1.60
C LEU A 198 -20.01 16.35 -2.78
N LEU A 199 -21.04 15.56 -2.48
CA LEU A 199 -21.85 14.90 -3.51
C LEU A 199 -22.80 15.92 -4.14
N VAL A 200 -22.52 16.31 -5.38
CA VAL A 200 -23.38 17.19 -6.17
C VAL A 200 -24.60 16.40 -6.64
N LYS A 201 -25.80 16.99 -6.50
CA LYS A 201 -27.08 16.39 -6.92
C LYS A 201 -27.89 17.23 -7.89
N ASP A 202 -27.40 18.43 -8.22
CA ASP A 202 -28.09 19.37 -9.11
C ASP A 202 -28.20 18.78 -10.52
N LEU A 203 -29.43 18.49 -10.97
CA LEU A 203 -29.69 17.78 -12.24
C LEU A 203 -29.04 18.45 -13.46
N SER A 204 -28.98 19.78 -13.51
CA SER A 204 -28.32 20.52 -14.58
C SER A 204 -26.82 20.23 -14.63
N LYS A 205 -26.14 20.36 -13.49
CA LYS A 205 -24.70 20.09 -13.37
C LYS A 205 -24.37 18.63 -13.66
N LEU A 206 -25.19 17.68 -13.21
CA LEU A 206 -25.01 16.25 -13.49
C LEU A 206 -25.05 15.95 -14.99
N ARG A 207 -26.09 16.46 -15.68
CA ARG A 207 -26.25 16.29 -17.12
C ARG A 207 -25.08 16.91 -17.89
N ASP A 208 -24.73 18.16 -17.59
CA ASP A 208 -23.71 18.88 -18.36
C ASP A 208 -22.32 18.25 -18.17
N SER A 209 -22.03 17.74 -16.96
CA SER A 209 -20.82 16.96 -16.67
C SER A 209 -20.76 15.66 -17.49
N TYR A 210 -21.86 14.91 -17.53
CA TYR A 210 -21.92 13.64 -18.27
C TYR A 210 -21.86 13.84 -19.79
N VAL A 211 -22.60 14.81 -20.35
CA VAL A 211 -22.66 15.08 -21.80
C VAL A 211 -21.30 15.49 -22.37
N ARG A 212 -20.46 16.17 -21.56
CA ARG A 212 -19.10 16.54 -21.97
C ARG A 212 -18.14 15.36 -22.03
N THR A 213 -18.44 14.27 -21.33
CA THR A 213 -17.56 13.10 -21.21
C THR A 213 -17.58 12.28 -22.51
N PHE A 214 -16.41 11.78 -22.95
CA PHE A 214 -16.31 10.91 -24.13
C PHE A 214 -17.21 9.66 -24.03
N GLN A 215 -17.40 9.16 -22.82
CA GLN A 215 -18.28 8.04 -22.54
C GLN A 215 -19.74 8.26 -22.96
N PHE A 216 -20.25 9.50 -22.88
CA PHE A 216 -21.60 9.81 -23.36
C PHE A 216 -21.70 9.62 -24.89
N LYS A 217 -20.66 9.97 -25.65
CA LYS A 217 -20.63 9.77 -27.10
C LYS A 217 -20.71 8.28 -27.45
N LEU A 218 -19.93 7.45 -26.76
CA LEU A 218 -20.00 5.98 -26.92
C LEU A 218 -21.37 5.44 -26.53
N ASP A 219 -21.93 5.95 -25.43
CA ASP A 219 -23.24 5.54 -24.93
C ASP A 219 -24.36 5.86 -25.95
N VAL A 220 -24.31 7.03 -26.60
CA VAL A 220 -25.26 7.41 -27.66
C VAL A 220 -25.10 6.52 -28.90
N VAL A 221 -23.86 6.32 -29.39
CA VAL A 221 -23.62 5.47 -30.58
C VAL A 221 -24.07 4.02 -30.33
N SER A 222 -23.88 3.52 -29.11
CA SER A 222 -24.28 2.16 -28.72
C SER A 222 -25.80 1.91 -28.70
N ILE A 223 -26.61 2.98 -28.65
CA ILE A 223 -28.08 2.91 -28.58
C ILE A 223 -28.72 3.24 -29.94
N LEU A 224 -27.95 3.68 -30.94
CA LEU A 224 -28.50 4.02 -32.25
C LEU A 224 -29.29 2.83 -32.84
N PRO A 225 -30.55 3.03 -33.27
CA PRO A 225 -31.42 1.96 -33.75
C PRO A 225 -31.07 1.58 -35.20
N THR A 226 -29.85 1.11 -35.43
CA THR A 226 -29.38 0.60 -36.73
C THR A 226 -30.21 -0.58 -37.23
N ASP A 227 -30.92 -1.24 -36.33
CA ASP A 227 -31.83 -2.36 -36.57
C ASP A 227 -33.04 -1.99 -37.43
N LEU A 228 -33.39 -0.69 -37.53
CA LEU A 228 -34.44 -0.23 -38.45
C LEU A 228 -34.10 -0.58 -39.91
N ALA A 229 -32.82 -0.75 -40.23
CA ALA A 229 -32.38 -1.22 -41.54
C ALA A 229 -32.84 -2.66 -41.86
N TYR A 230 -33.28 -3.46 -40.87
CA TYR A 230 -33.89 -4.79 -41.09
C TYR A 230 -35.10 -4.77 -42.01
N ILE A 231 -35.81 -3.63 -42.09
CA ILE A 231 -36.93 -3.45 -43.02
C ILE A 231 -36.46 -3.55 -44.48
N SER A 232 -35.20 -3.18 -44.75
CA SER A 232 -34.59 -3.18 -46.10
C SER A 232 -33.68 -4.39 -46.37
N THR A 233 -32.90 -4.84 -45.38
CA THR A 233 -31.89 -5.90 -45.53
C THR A 233 -32.38 -7.29 -45.09
N GLY A 234 -33.51 -7.35 -44.39
CA GLY A 234 -34.06 -8.57 -43.80
C GLY A 234 -33.54 -8.84 -42.37
N ILE A 235 -34.38 -9.54 -41.59
CA ILE A 235 -34.20 -9.82 -40.15
C ILE A 235 -32.99 -10.74 -39.85
N HIS A 236 -32.44 -11.39 -40.89
CA HIS A 236 -31.34 -12.34 -40.76
C HIS A 236 -29.93 -11.70 -40.80
N THR A 237 -29.82 -10.37 -40.68
CA THR A 237 -28.54 -9.63 -40.78
C THR A 237 -28.06 -9.08 -39.41
N PRO A 238 -27.53 -9.91 -38.50
CA PRO A 238 -27.16 -9.47 -37.14
C PRO A 238 -25.98 -8.47 -37.10
N GLU A 239 -25.19 -8.34 -38.17
CA GLU A 239 -24.04 -7.44 -38.29
C GLU A 239 -24.39 -5.97 -38.04
N LEU A 240 -25.62 -5.56 -38.36
CA LEU A 240 -26.10 -4.19 -38.12
C LEU A 240 -26.11 -3.80 -36.64
N ARG A 241 -26.05 -4.77 -35.72
CA ARG A 241 -26.02 -4.56 -34.26
C ARG A 241 -24.63 -4.38 -33.66
N PHE A 242 -23.55 -4.33 -34.45
CA PHE A 242 -22.19 -4.17 -33.91
C PHE A 242 -21.96 -2.87 -33.14
N ASN A 243 -22.77 -1.83 -33.34
CA ASN A 243 -22.72 -0.61 -32.54
C ASN A 243 -22.90 -0.86 -31.02
N ARG A 244 -23.62 -1.93 -30.62
CA ARG A 244 -23.84 -2.29 -29.21
C ARG A 244 -22.56 -2.73 -28.49
N LEU A 245 -21.53 -3.14 -29.23
CA LEU A 245 -20.24 -3.57 -28.66
C LEU A 245 -19.47 -2.42 -27.99
N LEU A 246 -19.80 -1.17 -28.33
CA LEU A 246 -19.16 0.04 -27.81
C LEU A 246 -19.48 0.32 -26.32
N ARG A 247 -20.40 -0.43 -25.70
CA ARG A 247 -20.79 -0.27 -24.28
C ARG A 247 -19.81 -0.93 -23.30
N PHE A 248 -18.69 -1.48 -23.77
CA PHE A 248 -17.66 -2.13 -22.95
C PHE A 248 -17.12 -1.32 -21.76
N PRO A 249 -17.04 0.05 -21.78
CA PRO A 249 -16.54 0.80 -20.62
C PRO A 249 -17.35 0.57 -19.33
N ARG A 250 -18.65 0.22 -19.44
CA ARG A 250 -19.48 -0.10 -18.27
C ARG A 250 -19.09 -1.43 -17.62
N MET A 251 -18.63 -2.39 -18.42
CA MET A 251 -18.14 -3.67 -17.92
C MET A 251 -16.82 -3.48 -17.14
N PHE A 252 -15.91 -2.64 -17.65
CA PHE A 252 -14.69 -2.29 -16.90
C PHE A 252 -15.00 -1.56 -15.59
N GLU A 253 -15.95 -0.61 -15.60
CA GLU A 253 -16.40 0.04 -14.35
C GLU A 253 -16.96 -0.99 -13.34
N PHE A 254 -17.71 -2.00 -13.81
CA PHE A 254 -18.17 -3.09 -12.95
C PHE A 254 -17.01 -3.92 -12.38
N PHE A 255 -16.00 -4.26 -13.20
CA PHE A 255 -14.83 -5.01 -12.75
C PHE A 255 -14.04 -4.24 -11.68
N ASP A 256 -13.73 -2.96 -11.90
CA ASP A 256 -13.02 -2.13 -10.92
C ASP A 256 -13.76 -2.05 -9.57
N ARG A 257 -15.09 -1.89 -9.63
CA ARG A 257 -15.93 -1.82 -8.43
C ARG A 257 -16.05 -3.16 -7.72
N THR A 258 -16.03 -4.26 -8.46
CA THR A 258 -16.09 -5.61 -7.88
C THR A 258 -14.76 -5.97 -7.24
N GLU A 259 -13.64 -5.60 -7.87
CA GLU A 259 -12.28 -5.82 -7.35
C GLU A 259 -12.06 -5.14 -6.00
N THR A 260 -12.50 -3.89 -5.86
CA THR A 260 -12.38 -3.14 -4.59
C THR A 260 -13.33 -3.61 -3.49
N ARG A 261 -14.41 -4.33 -3.85
CA ARG A 261 -15.41 -4.83 -2.89
C ARG A 261 -15.17 -6.27 -2.46
N THR A 262 -14.48 -7.07 -3.26
CA THR A 262 -14.22 -8.48 -2.93
C THR A 262 -13.15 -8.59 -1.84
N ASN A 263 -13.32 -9.55 -0.94
CA ASN A 263 -12.28 -9.91 0.03
C ASN A 263 -11.11 -10.67 -0.61
N TYR A 264 -11.25 -11.06 -1.88
CA TYR A 264 -10.28 -11.85 -2.64
C TYR A 264 -9.98 -11.20 -4.02
N PRO A 265 -9.31 -10.04 -4.06
CA PRO A 265 -9.07 -9.30 -5.30
C PRO A 265 -8.22 -10.10 -6.30
N ASN A 266 -7.20 -10.83 -5.84
CA ASN A 266 -6.33 -11.62 -6.70
C ASN A 266 -7.08 -12.75 -7.45
N ILE A 267 -8.02 -13.42 -6.79
CA ILE A 267 -8.84 -14.47 -7.44
C ILE A 267 -9.73 -13.83 -8.51
N PHE A 268 -10.35 -12.69 -8.19
CA PHE A 268 -11.19 -11.97 -9.14
C PHE A 268 -10.41 -11.50 -10.38
N ARG A 269 -9.19 -10.97 -10.20
CA ARG A 269 -8.30 -10.62 -11.31
C ARG A 269 -7.98 -11.82 -12.22
N ILE A 270 -7.69 -12.99 -11.64
CA ILE A 270 -7.47 -14.23 -12.40
C ILE A 270 -8.74 -14.63 -13.17
N CYS A 271 -9.92 -14.57 -12.55
CA CYS A 271 -11.19 -14.87 -13.22
C CYS A 271 -11.46 -13.92 -14.40
N ASN A 272 -11.22 -12.62 -14.25
CA ASN A 272 -11.39 -11.64 -15.33
C ASN A 272 -10.40 -11.89 -16.47
N LEU A 273 -9.14 -12.23 -16.14
CA LEU A 273 -8.15 -12.58 -17.14
C LEU A 273 -8.56 -13.82 -17.94
N VAL A 274 -9.04 -14.88 -17.26
CA VAL A 274 -9.58 -16.07 -17.93
C VAL A 274 -10.77 -15.71 -18.81
N LEU A 275 -11.66 -14.83 -18.37
CA LEU A 275 -12.78 -14.34 -19.17
C LEU A 275 -12.29 -13.63 -20.45
N TYR A 276 -11.29 -12.75 -20.34
CA TYR A 276 -10.71 -12.08 -21.51
C TYR A 276 -10.12 -13.08 -22.52
N ILE A 277 -9.40 -14.09 -22.04
CA ILE A 277 -8.84 -15.16 -22.89
C ILE A 277 -9.95 -15.89 -23.64
N LEU A 278 -10.99 -16.31 -22.92
CA LEU A 278 -12.12 -17.03 -23.53
C LEU A 278 -12.84 -16.19 -24.59
N VAL A 279 -13.00 -14.89 -24.35
CA VAL A 279 -13.60 -13.95 -25.31
C VAL A 279 -12.70 -13.77 -26.55
N ILE A 280 -11.38 -13.62 -26.38
CA ILE A 280 -10.45 -13.49 -27.51
C ILE A 280 -10.44 -14.75 -28.37
N ILE A 281 -10.35 -15.93 -27.75
CA ILE A 281 -10.41 -17.22 -28.46
C ILE A 281 -11.77 -17.38 -29.17
N HIS A 282 -12.87 -16.98 -28.52
CA HIS A 282 -14.19 -16.99 -29.14
C HIS A 282 -14.27 -16.10 -30.40
N TRP A 283 -13.74 -14.87 -30.32
CA TRP A 283 -13.74 -13.93 -31.44
C TRP A 283 -12.89 -14.43 -32.59
N ASN A 284 -11.68 -14.92 -32.31
CA ASN A 284 -10.81 -15.47 -33.33
C ASN A 284 -11.42 -16.75 -33.98
N ALA A 285 -12.07 -17.62 -33.21
CA ALA A 285 -12.83 -18.75 -33.74
C ALA A 285 -13.96 -18.32 -34.70
N CYS A 286 -14.69 -17.25 -34.34
CA CYS A 286 -15.75 -16.70 -35.18
C CYS A 286 -15.19 -16.09 -36.48
N ILE A 287 -14.08 -15.34 -36.40
CA ILE A 287 -13.39 -14.76 -37.55
C ILE A 287 -12.90 -15.86 -38.50
N TYR A 288 -12.26 -16.91 -37.97
CA TYR A 288 -11.82 -18.07 -38.76
C TYR A 288 -12.98 -18.73 -39.52
N PHE A 289 -14.12 -18.94 -38.86
CA PHE A 289 -15.31 -19.49 -39.51
C PHE A 289 -15.86 -18.55 -40.59
N ALA A 290 -15.87 -17.24 -40.35
CA ALA A 290 -16.32 -16.24 -41.32
C ALA A 290 -15.41 -16.17 -42.56
N ILE A 291 -14.09 -16.24 -42.38
CA ILE A 291 -13.13 -16.32 -43.49
C ILE A 291 -13.35 -17.60 -44.29
N SER A 292 -13.45 -18.76 -43.61
CA SER A 292 -13.75 -20.05 -44.25
C SER A 292 -15.04 -20.01 -45.06
N LYS A 293 -16.08 -19.33 -44.56
CA LYS A 293 -17.35 -19.12 -45.26
C LYS A 293 -17.16 -18.29 -46.53
N SER A 294 -16.34 -17.24 -46.47
CA SER A 294 -16.09 -16.33 -47.59
C SER A 294 -15.26 -16.95 -48.71
N LEU A 295 -14.31 -17.84 -48.36
CA LEU A 295 -13.46 -18.56 -49.32
C LEU A 295 -14.16 -19.80 -49.90
N GLY A 296 -15.11 -20.35 -49.15
CA GLY A 296 -15.91 -21.52 -49.51
C GLY A 296 -15.55 -22.73 -48.67
N PHE A 297 -16.55 -23.37 -48.04
CA PHE A 297 -16.31 -24.51 -47.17
C PHE A 297 -15.76 -25.72 -47.93
N GLY A 298 -14.64 -26.27 -47.44
CA GLY A 298 -13.95 -27.41 -48.04
C GLY A 298 -13.30 -27.11 -49.41
N SER A 299 -12.99 -25.85 -49.72
CA SER A 299 -12.20 -25.49 -50.91
C SER A 299 -10.78 -26.06 -50.87
N ASP A 300 -10.20 -26.17 -49.68
CA ASP A 300 -8.83 -26.59 -49.43
C ASP A 300 -8.72 -27.26 -48.04
N THR A 301 -7.49 -27.58 -47.63
CA THR A 301 -7.20 -28.26 -46.37
C THR A 301 -7.22 -27.36 -45.14
N TRP A 302 -7.14 -26.04 -45.31
CA TRP A 302 -7.08 -25.09 -44.21
C TRP A 302 -8.45 -24.62 -43.77
N VAL A 303 -9.35 -24.33 -44.72
CA VAL A 303 -10.72 -23.86 -44.42
C VAL A 303 -11.54 -24.90 -43.67
N TYR A 304 -12.61 -24.44 -43.03
CA TYR A 304 -13.59 -25.34 -42.41
C TYR A 304 -14.10 -26.40 -43.41
N PRO A 305 -14.14 -27.69 -43.02
CA PRO A 305 -14.56 -28.78 -43.91
C PRO A 305 -15.96 -28.60 -44.50
N ASN A 306 -16.21 -29.27 -45.62
CA ASN A 306 -17.48 -29.13 -46.34
C ASN A 306 -18.69 -29.54 -45.47
N ILE A 307 -19.59 -28.59 -45.26
CA ILE A 307 -20.83 -28.71 -44.47
C ILE A 307 -21.79 -29.77 -45.05
N SER A 308 -21.65 -30.10 -46.33
CA SER A 308 -22.46 -31.13 -47.00
C SER A 308 -22.23 -32.53 -46.41
N ASN A 309 -21.07 -32.76 -45.79
CA ASN A 309 -20.82 -33.98 -45.04
C ASN A 309 -21.57 -33.90 -43.69
N PRO A 310 -22.47 -34.86 -43.37
CA PRO A 310 -23.26 -34.83 -42.15
C PRO A 310 -22.43 -34.73 -40.86
N GLU A 311 -21.17 -35.17 -40.86
CA GLU A 311 -20.28 -35.01 -39.71
C GLU A 311 -19.99 -33.53 -39.37
N TYR A 312 -19.78 -32.70 -40.39
CA TYR A 312 -19.44 -31.27 -40.27
C TYR A 312 -20.65 -30.35 -40.47
N GLY A 313 -21.83 -30.92 -40.70
CA GLY A 313 -23.07 -30.18 -40.93
C GLY A 313 -23.69 -29.56 -39.67
N SER A 314 -23.34 -30.04 -38.48
CA SER A 314 -23.97 -29.59 -37.22
C SER A 314 -23.36 -28.28 -36.69
N LEU A 315 -24.20 -27.38 -36.16
CA LEU A 315 -23.77 -26.09 -35.60
C LEU A 315 -22.76 -26.28 -34.45
N THR A 316 -23.04 -27.23 -33.54
CA THR A 316 -22.18 -27.53 -32.41
C THR A 316 -20.80 -28.00 -32.87
N ARG A 317 -20.73 -28.89 -33.87
CA ARG A 317 -19.45 -29.34 -34.43
C ARG A 317 -18.69 -28.19 -35.07
N GLY A 318 -19.37 -27.33 -35.84
CA GLY A 318 -18.78 -26.14 -36.44
C GLY A 318 -18.13 -25.23 -35.40
N TYR A 319 -18.89 -24.85 -34.37
CA TYR A 319 -18.39 -23.98 -33.32
C TYR A 319 -17.24 -24.61 -32.53
N VAL A 320 -17.37 -25.86 -32.08
CA VAL A 320 -16.34 -26.56 -31.29
C VAL A 320 -15.05 -26.73 -32.09
N TYR A 321 -15.14 -27.05 -33.39
CA TYR A 321 -13.98 -27.18 -34.26
C TYR A 321 -13.25 -25.84 -34.43
N CYS A 322 -13.98 -24.75 -34.70
CA CYS A 322 -13.37 -23.42 -34.83
C CYS A 322 -12.77 -22.92 -33.51
N LEU A 323 -13.40 -23.25 -32.38
CA LEU A 323 -12.86 -22.93 -31.05
C LEU A 323 -11.57 -23.72 -30.77
N TYR A 324 -11.54 -25.00 -31.14
CA TYR A 324 -10.34 -25.83 -31.07
C TYR A 324 -9.22 -25.27 -31.94
N TRP A 325 -9.53 -24.93 -33.21
CA TRP A 325 -8.61 -24.30 -34.15
C TRP A 325 -7.99 -23.02 -33.54
N SER A 326 -8.86 -22.09 -33.09
CA SER A 326 -8.42 -20.82 -32.53
C SER A 326 -7.59 -20.98 -31.26
N THR A 327 -7.96 -21.94 -30.40
CA THR A 327 -7.19 -22.23 -29.18
C THR A 327 -5.77 -22.67 -29.53
N LEU A 328 -5.60 -23.56 -30.50
CA LEU A 328 -4.28 -24.05 -30.90
C LEU A 328 -3.41 -22.97 -31.55
N THR A 329 -3.99 -22.07 -32.35
CA THR A 329 -3.26 -20.95 -32.95
C THR A 329 -2.81 -19.95 -31.88
N LEU A 330 -3.74 -19.48 -31.03
CA LEU A 330 -3.46 -18.44 -30.04
C LEU A 330 -2.60 -18.92 -28.87
N THR A 331 -2.62 -20.22 -28.55
CA THR A 331 -1.72 -20.82 -27.55
C THR A 331 -0.40 -21.29 -28.15
N THR A 332 -0.17 -21.09 -29.45
CA THR A 332 1.08 -21.42 -30.15
C THR A 332 1.46 -22.91 -30.12
N ILE A 333 0.49 -23.81 -29.87
CA ILE A 333 0.70 -25.26 -29.90
C ILE A 333 0.82 -25.77 -31.35
N GLY A 334 0.05 -25.18 -32.28
CA GLY A 334 0.39 -25.15 -33.71
C GLY A 334 0.22 -26.41 -34.56
N GLU A 335 -0.47 -27.47 -34.12
CA GLU A 335 -0.69 -28.66 -34.96
C GLU A 335 -1.89 -28.50 -35.92
N MET A 336 -1.79 -27.58 -36.88
CA MET A 336 -2.90 -27.24 -37.77
C MET A 336 -2.53 -27.34 -39.25
N PRO A 337 -3.53 -27.57 -40.13
CA PRO A 337 -3.28 -27.63 -41.56
C PRO A 337 -2.60 -26.34 -42.04
N ALA A 338 -1.63 -26.48 -42.95
CA ALA A 338 -0.97 -25.33 -43.52
C ALA A 338 -1.95 -24.51 -44.38
N PRO A 339 -1.93 -23.18 -44.32
CA PRO A 339 -2.66 -22.33 -45.27
C PRO A 339 -2.17 -22.62 -46.69
N VAL A 340 -3.07 -22.46 -47.66
CA VAL A 340 -2.84 -22.76 -49.07
C VAL A 340 -2.87 -21.48 -49.91
N ARG A 341 -3.70 -20.50 -49.53
CA ARG A 341 -3.91 -19.25 -50.28
C ARG A 341 -3.22 -18.06 -49.62
N ASP A 342 -2.85 -17.04 -50.40
CA ASP A 342 -2.15 -15.84 -49.91
C ASP A 342 -2.94 -15.12 -48.81
N GLU A 343 -4.26 -14.97 -48.98
CA GLU A 343 -5.15 -14.42 -47.94
C GLU A 343 -5.14 -15.22 -46.62
N GLU A 344 -5.01 -16.55 -46.69
CA GLU A 344 -4.93 -17.41 -45.51
C GLU A 344 -3.57 -17.26 -44.83
N TYR A 345 -2.49 -17.19 -45.61
CA TYR A 345 -1.14 -16.91 -45.09
C TYR A 345 -1.11 -15.57 -44.35
N LEU A 346 -1.67 -14.51 -44.93
CA LEU A 346 -1.72 -13.19 -44.29
C LEU A 346 -2.50 -13.23 -42.98
N PHE A 347 -3.65 -13.90 -42.95
CA PHE A 347 -4.45 -14.06 -41.74
C PHE A 347 -3.70 -14.85 -40.67
N VAL A 348 -3.12 -16.01 -41.01
CA VAL A 348 -2.40 -16.87 -40.07
C VAL A 348 -1.15 -16.17 -39.51
N VAL A 349 -0.39 -15.45 -40.35
CA VAL A 349 0.77 -14.67 -39.88
C VAL A 349 0.35 -13.58 -38.90
N PHE A 350 -0.73 -12.87 -39.21
CA PHE A 350 -1.28 -11.85 -38.31
C PHE A 350 -1.78 -12.46 -36.99
N ASP A 351 -2.52 -13.57 -37.06
CA ASP A 351 -3.07 -14.26 -35.88
C ASP A 351 -1.96 -14.84 -34.99
N PHE A 352 -0.88 -15.38 -35.58
CA PHE A 352 0.29 -15.82 -34.81
C PHE A 352 1.01 -14.65 -34.12
N LEU A 353 1.21 -13.52 -34.81
CA LEU A 353 1.86 -12.36 -34.21
C LEU A 353 1.06 -11.83 -33.02
N VAL A 354 -0.25 -11.67 -33.21
CA VAL A 354 -1.18 -11.23 -32.14
C VAL A 354 -1.24 -12.27 -31.02
N GLY A 355 -1.34 -13.56 -31.36
CA GLY A 355 -1.40 -14.67 -30.42
C GLY A 355 -0.18 -14.74 -29.51
N VAL A 356 1.03 -14.66 -30.07
CA VAL A 356 2.29 -14.67 -29.28
C VAL A 356 2.33 -13.48 -28.31
N LEU A 357 1.99 -12.27 -28.76
CA LEU A 357 2.00 -11.07 -27.91
C LEU A 357 0.97 -11.16 -26.77
N ILE A 358 -0.26 -11.58 -27.09
CA ILE A 358 -1.34 -11.75 -26.12
C ILE A 358 -0.97 -12.84 -25.11
N PHE A 359 -0.53 -14.01 -25.57
CA PHE A 359 -0.16 -15.12 -24.71
C PHE A 359 1.01 -14.78 -23.78
N ALA A 360 2.06 -14.13 -24.29
CA ALA A 360 3.19 -13.67 -23.48
C ALA A 360 2.73 -12.68 -22.38
N THR A 361 1.86 -11.72 -22.73
CA THR A 361 1.31 -10.75 -21.77
C THR A 361 0.47 -11.43 -20.69
N ILE A 362 -0.37 -12.39 -21.06
CA ILE A 362 -1.19 -13.17 -20.13
C ILE A 362 -0.32 -13.94 -19.16
N VAL A 363 0.65 -14.72 -19.67
CA VAL A 363 1.52 -15.56 -18.82
C VAL A 363 2.34 -14.67 -17.87
N GLY A 364 2.84 -13.53 -18.35
CA GLY A 364 3.53 -12.54 -17.51
C GLY A 364 2.64 -11.99 -16.39
N ASN A 365 1.40 -11.60 -16.73
CA ASN A 365 0.44 -11.07 -15.77
C ASN A 365 0.00 -12.11 -14.73
N VAL A 366 -0.26 -13.36 -15.14
CA VAL A 366 -0.57 -14.47 -14.23
C VAL A 366 0.62 -14.72 -13.30
N GLY A 367 1.85 -14.75 -13.84
CA GLY A 367 3.06 -14.92 -13.06
C GLY A 367 3.24 -13.83 -11.99
N SER A 368 3.05 -12.57 -12.37
CA SER A 368 3.08 -11.42 -11.46
C SER A 368 2.00 -11.53 -10.37
N MET A 369 0.76 -11.89 -10.73
CA MET A 369 -0.33 -12.08 -9.76
C MET A 369 -0.04 -13.21 -8.76
N ILE A 370 0.52 -14.34 -9.21
CA ILE A 370 0.91 -15.46 -8.33
C ILE A 370 2.04 -15.03 -7.39
N SER A 371 3.02 -14.28 -7.88
CA SER A 371 4.11 -13.74 -7.07
C SER A 371 3.55 -12.82 -5.97
N ASN A 372 2.68 -11.87 -6.34
CA ASN A 372 2.06 -10.94 -5.41
C ASN A 372 1.19 -11.65 -4.36
N MET A 373 0.46 -12.70 -4.74
CA MET A 373 -0.33 -13.49 -3.80
C MET A 373 0.54 -14.20 -2.75
N ASN A 374 1.76 -14.60 -3.12
CA ASN A 374 2.69 -15.29 -2.22
C ASN A 374 3.69 -14.35 -1.53
N ALA A 375 3.62 -13.04 -1.78
CA ALA A 375 4.61 -12.06 -1.33
C ALA A 375 4.81 -12.06 0.20
N THR A 376 3.72 -12.03 1.00
CA THR A 376 3.82 -12.04 2.47
C THR A 376 4.49 -13.31 3.00
N ARG A 377 4.22 -14.46 2.39
CA ARG A 377 4.85 -15.73 2.77
C ARG A 377 6.32 -15.76 2.38
N ALA A 378 6.64 -15.25 1.19
CA ALA A 378 8.02 -15.14 0.73
C ALA A 378 8.84 -14.19 1.64
N GLU A 379 8.27 -13.06 2.02
CA GLU A 379 8.91 -12.10 2.93
C GLU A 379 9.16 -12.71 4.31
N PHE A 380 8.16 -13.39 4.89
CA PHE A 380 8.34 -14.07 6.17
C PHE A 380 9.40 -15.18 6.10
N GLN A 381 9.41 -15.96 5.03
CA GLN A 381 10.42 -16.99 4.81
C GLN A 381 11.82 -16.39 4.67
N ALA A 382 11.97 -15.28 3.93
CA ALA A 382 13.23 -14.57 3.79
C ALA A 382 13.76 -14.06 5.15
N ARG A 383 12.88 -13.56 6.03
CA ARG A 383 13.25 -13.17 7.41
C ARG A 383 13.75 -14.38 8.22
N ILE A 384 13.06 -15.52 8.15
CA ILE A 384 13.50 -16.74 8.84
C ILE A 384 14.86 -17.19 8.32
N ASP A 385 15.06 -17.18 7.00
CA ASP A 385 16.29 -17.66 6.38
C ASP A 385 17.48 -16.76 6.74
N ALA A 386 17.28 -15.44 6.83
CA ALA A 386 18.29 -14.51 7.35
C ALA A 386 18.69 -14.83 8.81
N ILE A 387 17.72 -15.18 9.67
CA ILE A 387 17.98 -15.53 11.07
C ILE A 387 18.68 -16.89 11.17
N LYS A 388 18.29 -17.88 10.37
CA LYS A 388 18.99 -19.17 10.28
C LYS A 388 20.44 -18.98 9.85
N HIS A 389 20.68 -18.14 8.85
CA HIS A 389 22.02 -17.80 8.39
C HIS A 389 22.85 -17.14 9.51
N TYR A 390 22.27 -16.19 10.24
CA TYR A 390 22.91 -15.57 11.40
C TYR A 390 23.28 -16.58 12.50
N MET A 391 22.35 -17.48 12.86
CA MET A 391 22.59 -18.51 13.89
C MET A 391 23.67 -19.49 13.47
N HIS A 392 23.69 -19.88 12.20
CA HIS A 392 24.72 -20.75 11.64
C HIS A 392 26.10 -20.06 11.67
N PHE A 393 26.18 -18.80 11.22
CA PHE A 393 27.42 -18.02 11.23
C PHE A 393 27.99 -17.85 12.65
N ARG A 394 27.12 -17.60 13.63
CA ARG A 394 27.50 -17.45 15.04
C ARG A 394 27.65 -18.76 15.80
N ARG A 395 27.46 -19.91 15.15
CA ARG A 395 27.56 -21.26 15.75
C ARG A 395 26.69 -21.41 17.00
N VAL A 396 25.45 -20.96 16.92
CA VAL A 396 24.46 -21.12 17.99
C VAL A 396 24.14 -22.62 18.19
N SER A 397 23.83 -23.02 19.43
CA SER A 397 23.48 -24.41 19.73
C SER A 397 22.23 -24.86 18.96
N LYS A 398 22.21 -26.14 18.55
CA LYS A 398 21.08 -26.72 17.81
C LYS A 398 19.77 -26.69 18.60
N GLU A 399 19.86 -26.75 19.92
CA GLU A 399 18.72 -26.61 20.83
C GLU A 399 18.10 -25.21 20.76
N LEU A 400 18.92 -24.16 20.78
CA LEU A 400 18.44 -22.79 20.68
C LEU A 400 17.92 -22.49 19.28
N GLU A 401 18.58 -22.98 18.23
CA GLU A 401 18.12 -22.89 16.84
C GLU A 401 16.72 -23.52 16.67
N ALA A 402 16.52 -24.73 17.17
CA ALA A 402 15.21 -25.41 17.13
C ALA A 402 14.13 -24.64 17.90
N ARG A 403 14.49 -24.04 19.05
CA ARG A 403 13.57 -23.21 19.84
C ARG A 403 13.17 -21.93 19.09
N VAL A 404 14.11 -21.27 18.43
CA VAL A 404 13.83 -20.06 17.63
C VAL A 404 12.91 -20.38 16.45
N ILE A 405 13.20 -21.46 15.70
CA ILE A 405 12.36 -21.87 14.57
C ILE A 405 10.94 -22.21 15.04
N LYS A 406 10.80 -22.96 16.14
CA LYS A 406 9.50 -23.31 16.72
C LYS A 406 8.68 -22.07 17.14
N TRP A 407 9.34 -21.03 17.64
CA TRP A 407 8.69 -19.77 17.98
C TRP A 407 8.17 -19.04 16.73
N PHE A 408 8.97 -18.98 15.65
CA PHE A 408 8.52 -18.41 14.37
C PHE A 408 7.38 -19.21 13.74
N ASP A 409 7.41 -20.53 13.79
CA ASP A 409 6.32 -21.40 13.32
C ASP A 409 5.02 -21.11 14.08
N TYR A 410 5.11 -20.90 15.40
CA TYR A 410 3.96 -20.50 16.22
C TYR A 410 3.42 -19.13 15.80
N LEU A 411 4.28 -18.13 15.59
CA LEU A 411 3.86 -16.80 15.15
C LEU A 411 3.14 -16.85 13.79
N TRP A 412 3.67 -17.62 12.84
CA TRP A 412 3.07 -17.78 11.51
C TRP A 412 1.72 -18.47 11.56
N THR A 413 1.65 -19.62 12.23
CA THR A 413 0.45 -20.47 12.28
C THR A 413 -0.72 -19.74 12.94
N ASN A 414 -0.44 -18.90 13.94
CA ASN A 414 -1.46 -18.12 14.65
C ASN A 414 -1.71 -16.73 14.04
N LYS A 415 -1.14 -16.42 12.86
CA LYS A 415 -1.28 -15.12 12.18
C LYS A 415 -0.82 -13.92 13.02
N LYS A 416 0.17 -14.13 13.89
CA LYS A 416 0.79 -13.10 14.76
C LYS A 416 2.14 -12.61 14.22
N ALA A 417 2.50 -13.00 13.00
CA ALA A 417 3.76 -12.62 12.35
C ALA A 417 3.76 -11.19 11.80
N VAL A 418 2.59 -10.56 11.69
CA VAL A 418 2.43 -9.20 11.16
C VAL A 418 2.46 -8.21 12.31
N ASP A 419 3.31 -7.18 12.20
CA ASP A 419 3.36 -6.10 13.18
C ASP A 419 2.13 -5.19 13.02
N GLU A 420 1.31 -5.13 14.08
CA GLU A 420 0.10 -4.30 14.11
C GLU A 420 0.42 -2.82 13.92
N GLN A 421 1.57 -2.34 14.41
CA GLN A 421 1.95 -0.92 14.29
C GLN A 421 2.25 -0.52 12.84
N GLU A 422 2.93 -1.39 12.09
CA GLU A 422 3.23 -1.14 10.67
C GLU A 422 1.96 -1.19 9.81
N VAL A 423 1.02 -2.09 10.10
CA VAL A 423 -0.28 -2.14 9.38
C VAL A 423 -1.10 -0.87 9.61
N LEU A 424 -1.09 -0.34 10.83
CA LEU A 424 -1.90 0.82 11.22
C LEU A 424 -1.20 2.17 10.95
N LYS A 425 0.05 2.17 10.48
CA LYS A 425 0.86 3.38 10.23
C LYS A 425 0.28 4.27 9.13
N ASN A 426 -0.35 3.68 8.13
CA ASN A 426 -0.94 4.40 7.00
C ASN A 426 -2.33 4.99 7.31
N LEU A 427 -2.89 4.72 8.49
CA LEU A 427 -4.20 5.23 8.88
C LEU A 427 -4.07 6.60 9.56
N PRO A 428 -5.02 7.53 9.34
CA PRO A 428 -5.13 8.75 10.13
C PRO A 428 -5.23 8.44 11.62
N ASN A 429 -4.57 9.26 12.46
CA ASN A 429 -4.50 9.07 13.91
C ASN A 429 -5.86 8.80 14.57
N LYS A 430 -6.92 9.46 14.10
CA LYS A 430 -8.29 9.26 14.59
C LYS A 430 -8.81 7.84 14.34
N LEU A 431 -8.64 7.30 13.13
CA LEU A 431 -9.09 5.95 12.79
C LEU A 431 -8.25 4.89 13.49
N ARG A 432 -6.93 5.13 13.61
CA ARG A 432 -6.03 4.27 14.39
C ARG A 432 -6.50 4.16 15.85
N ALA A 433 -6.85 5.30 16.46
CA ALA A 433 -7.40 5.33 17.81
C ALA A 433 -8.72 4.58 17.91
N GLU A 434 -9.67 4.81 17.01
CA GLU A 434 -10.96 4.11 17.01
C GLU A 434 -10.81 2.58 16.89
N ILE A 435 -9.91 2.10 16.03
CA ILE A 435 -9.61 0.67 15.89
C ILE A 435 -8.98 0.12 17.18
N ALA A 436 -7.94 0.79 17.68
CA ALA A 436 -7.23 0.34 18.88
C ALA A 436 -8.18 0.24 20.07
N ILE A 437 -9.05 1.24 20.28
CA ILE A 437 -10.09 1.24 21.32
C ILE A 437 -11.01 0.03 21.15
N ASN A 438 -11.55 -0.20 19.95
CA ASN A 438 -12.46 -1.33 19.73
C ASN A 438 -11.80 -2.70 19.93
N VAL A 439 -10.50 -2.84 19.65
CA VAL A 439 -9.78 -4.11 19.79
C VAL A 439 -9.33 -4.38 21.22
N HIS A 440 -8.84 -3.36 21.93
CA HIS A 440 -8.13 -3.55 23.21
C HIS A 440 -8.90 -3.08 24.45
N LEU A 441 -9.93 -2.23 24.30
CA LEU A 441 -10.65 -1.65 25.44
C LEU A 441 -11.32 -2.72 26.30
N GLU A 442 -11.87 -3.78 25.71
CA GLU A 442 -12.51 -4.85 26.47
C GLU A 442 -11.50 -5.62 27.34
N THR A 443 -10.29 -5.85 26.84
CA THR A 443 -9.22 -6.49 27.61
C THR A 443 -8.80 -5.62 28.78
N LEU A 444 -8.61 -4.31 28.55
CA LEU A 444 -8.22 -3.35 29.60
C LEU A 444 -9.29 -3.20 30.68
N LYS A 445 -10.57 -3.13 30.31
CA LYS A 445 -11.69 -3.07 31.28
C LYS A 445 -11.80 -4.30 32.17
N LYS A 446 -11.32 -5.47 31.71
CA LYS A 446 -11.28 -6.69 32.53
C LYS A 446 -10.17 -6.64 33.60
N VAL A 447 -9.16 -5.77 33.43
CA VAL A 447 -8.05 -5.64 34.37
C VAL A 447 -8.50 -4.90 35.61
N ARG A 448 -8.37 -5.55 36.78
CA ARG A 448 -8.84 -5.04 38.08
C ARG A 448 -8.32 -3.63 38.42
N ILE A 449 -7.10 -3.30 38.03
CA ILE A 449 -6.48 -2.00 38.33
C ILE A 449 -7.11 -0.86 37.52
N PHE A 450 -7.67 -1.19 36.35
CA PHE A 450 -8.21 -0.21 35.39
C PHE A 450 -9.75 -0.20 35.35
N GLN A 451 -10.42 -0.96 36.23
CA GLN A 451 -11.89 -1.03 36.29
C GLN A 451 -12.53 0.28 36.77
N ASP A 452 -11.90 0.93 37.75
CA ASP A 452 -12.40 2.15 38.39
C ASP A 452 -11.78 3.43 37.77
N CYS A 453 -11.04 3.29 36.66
CA CYS A 453 -10.41 4.40 35.95
C CYS A 453 -11.38 5.06 34.97
N GLU A 454 -11.18 6.36 34.75
CA GLU A 454 -11.93 7.10 33.72
C GLU A 454 -11.66 6.54 32.32
N ALA A 455 -12.69 6.54 31.46
CA ALA A 455 -12.59 6.05 30.09
C ALA A 455 -11.54 6.81 29.25
N GLY A 456 -11.29 8.10 29.53
CA GLY A 456 -10.27 8.91 28.85
C GLY A 456 -8.87 8.30 29.00
N LEU A 457 -8.48 7.93 30.22
CA LEU A 457 -7.21 7.26 30.50
C LEU A 457 -7.10 5.94 29.75
N LEU A 458 -8.16 5.12 29.74
CA LEU A 458 -8.13 3.82 29.06
C LEU A 458 -7.88 3.98 27.55
N VAL A 459 -8.47 4.98 26.93
CA VAL A 459 -8.27 5.27 25.50
C VAL A 459 -6.82 5.66 25.21
N GLU A 460 -6.21 6.48 26.07
CA GLU A 460 -4.82 6.88 25.91
C GLU A 460 -3.86 5.69 26.10
N LEU A 461 -4.10 4.86 27.12
CA LEU A 461 -3.28 3.68 27.39
C LEU A 461 -3.34 2.66 26.25
N VAL A 462 -4.53 2.43 25.67
CA VAL A 462 -4.72 1.53 24.52
C VAL A 462 -3.78 1.87 23.36
N LEU A 463 -3.57 3.16 23.09
CA LEU A 463 -2.71 3.62 21.99
C LEU A 463 -1.23 3.34 22.22
N LYS A 464 -0.80 3.18 23.48
CA LYS A 464 0.59 2.94 23.89
C LYS A 464 0.89 1.45 24.17
N LEU A 465 -0.12 0.57 24.13
CA LEU A 465 0.08 -0.86 24.33
C LEU A 465 0.84 -1.50 23.17
N ARG A 466 1.83 -2.34 23.50
CA ARG A 466 2.61 -3.12 22.53
C ARG A 466 2.37 -4.63 22.74
N PRO A 467 1.86 -5.37 21.74
CA PRO A 467 1.69 -6.82 21.86
C PRO A 467 3.06 -7.54 21.90
N GLN A 468 3.20 -8.52 22.78
CA GLN A 468 4.38 -9.38 22.91
C GLN A 468 3.97 -10.84 23.15
N VAL A 469 4.69 -11.78 22.54
CA VAL A 469 4.41 -13.22 22.63
C VAL A 469 5.59 -13.95 23.28
N TYR A 470 5.30 -14.72 24.33
CA TYR A 470 6.29 -15.51 25.06
C TYR A 470 6.09 -17.01 24.82
N SER A 471 7.18 -17.78 24.79
CA SER A 471 7.15 -19.23 24.59
C SER A 471 6.95 -20.00 25.91
N PRO A 472 6.51 -21.26 25.86
CA PRO A 472 6.46 -22.12 27.05
C PRO A 472 7.82 -22.22 27.75
N GLY A 473 7.84 -21.99 29.06
CA GLY A 473 9.06 -22.03 29.88
C GLY A 473 9.84 -20.72 29.93
N ASP A 474 9.45 -19.70 29.15
CA ASP A 474 10.14 -18.40 29.13
C ASP A 474 9.89 -17.62 30.42
N TYR A 475 10.95 -17.06 30.98
CA TYR A 475 10.85 -16.12 32.08
C TYR A 475 10.60 -14.73 31.51
N ILE A 476 9.44 -14.14 31.84
CA ILE A 476 9.09 -12.77 31.44
C ILE A 476 9.86 -11.77 32.30
N CYS A 477 9.96 -12.04 33.60
CA CYS A 477 10.81 -11.28 34.51
C CYS A 477 11.38 -12.18 35.60
N ARG A 478 12.58 -11.85 36.07
CA ARG A 478 13.20 -12.50 37.23
C ARG A 478 13.21 -11.55 38.40
N LYS A 479 13.12 -12.11 39.61
CA LYS A 479 13.23 -11.36 40.86
C LYS A 479 14.57 -10.63 40.90
N GLY A 480 14.52 -9.33 41.17
CA GLY A 480 15.69 -8.46 41.22
C GLY A 480 16.02 -7.73 39.91
N ASP A 481 15.43 -8.11 38.78
CA ASP A 481 15.59 -7.38 37.51
C ASP A 481 15.00 -5.97 37.61
N ILE A 482 15.49 -5.03 36.81
CA ILE A 482 14.96 -3.67 36.77
C ILE A 482 13.62 -3.67 36.02
N GLY A 483 12.54 -3.21 36.66
CA GLY A 483 11.21 -3.22 36.09
C GLY A 483 10.89 -1.97 35.27
N LYS A 484 11.11 -2.02 33.96
CA LYS A 484 10.85 -0.88 33.05
C LYS A 484 9.44 -0.84 32.45
N GLU A 485 8.69 -1.93 32.59
CA GLU A 485 7.44 -2.17 31.85
C GLU A 485 6.42 -2.86 32.77
N MET A 486 5.13 -2.76 32.49
CA MET A 486 4.12 -3.68 33.02
C MET A 486 3.53 -4.50 31.90
N TYR A 487 2.96 -5.64 32.30
CA TYR A 487 2.36 -6.59 31.38
C TYR A 487 0.90 -6.86 31.76
N ILE A 488 0.04 -6.89 30.75
CA ILE A 488 -1.36 -7.27 30.85
C ILE A 488 -1.55 -8.58 30.10
N ILE A 489 -2.13 -9.59 30.76
CA ILE A 489 -2.31 -10.91 30.15
C ILE A 489 -3.57 -10.89 29.27
N LYS A 490 -3.37 -10.94 27.95
CA LYS A 490 -4.46 -11.07 26.97
C LYS A 490 -4.91 -12.53 26.87
N GLU A 491 -3.96 -13.42 26.64
CA GLU A 491 -4.17 -14.85 26.49
C GLU A 491 -2.99 -15.64 27.07
N GLY A 492 -3.26 -16.83 27.61
CA GLY A 492 -2.23 -17.70 28.17
C GLY A 492 -2.29 -17.80 29.69
N LYS A 493 -1.31 -18.52 30.24
CA LYS A 493 -1.20 -18.85 31.66
C LYS A 493 0.24 -18.65 32.11
N LEU A 494 0.42 -17.83 33.13
CA LEU A 494 1.73 -17.54 33.71
C LEU A 494 1.79 -18.07 35.14
N ALA A 495 2.91 -18.67 35.52
CA ALA A 495 3.18 -19.11 36.88
C ALA A 495 4.13 -18.12 37.56
N VAL A 496 3.79 -17.71 38.77
CA VAL A 496 4.73 -17.06 39.69
C VAL A 496 5.54 -18.16 40.36
N VAL A 497 6.83 -18.23 40.06
CA VAL A 497 7.72 -19.31 40.52
C VAL A 497 8.70 -18.84 41.59
N ALA A 498 9.01 -19.72 42.54
CA ALA A 498 10.07 -19.46 43.51
C ALA A 498 11.45 -19.45 42.85
N ASN A 499 12.48 -19.12 43.62
CA ASN A 499 13.87 -19.07 43.14
C ASN A 499 14.38 -20.44 42.66
N ASP A 500 13.74 -21.53 43.09
CA ASP A 500 14.04 -22.90 42.66
C ASP A 500 13.53 -23.22 41.23
N GLY A 501 12.66 -22.37 40.67
CA GLY A 501 12.02 -22.58 39.37
C GLY A 501 10.98 -23.72 39.32
N VAL A 502 10.68 -24.37 40.45
CA VAL A 502 9.79 -25.54 40.54
C VAL A 502 8.54 -25.19 41.35
N THR A 503 8.70 -24.53 42.49
CA THR A 503 7.59 -24.19 43.38
C THR A 503 6.76 -23.07 42.77
N GLN A 504 5.46 -23.29 42.57
CA GLN A 504 4.53 -22.30 42.00
C GLN A 504 3.71 -21.66 43.12
N TYR A 505 3.85 -20.34 43.30
CA TYR A 505 3.10 -19.59 44.31
C TYR A 505 1.70 -19.18 43.83
N ALA A 506 1.57 -18.81 42.56
CA ALA A 506 0.31 -18.36 41.99
C ALA A 506 0.25 -18.60 40.48
N LEU A 507 -0.97 -18.76 39.96
CA LEU A 507 -1.28 -18.84 38.54
C LEU A 507 -1.97 -17.54 38.12
N LEU A 508 -1.37 -16.81 37.19
CA LEU A 508 -1.97 -15.63 36.57
C LEU A 508 -2.59 -16.03 35.24
N THR A 509 -3.86 -15.69 35.08
CA THR A 509 -4.65 -15.96 33.87
C THR A 509 -5.03 -14.66 33.16
N ALA A 510 -5.59 -14.78 31.96
CA ALA A 510 -6.11 -13.65 31.18
C ALA A 510 -6.96 -12.67 32.02
N GLY A 511 -6.78 -11.37 31.77
CA GLY A 511 -7.41 -10.28 32.54
C GLY A 511 -6.65 -9.88 33.81
N SER A 512 -5.58 -10.60 34.16
CA SER A 512 -4.66 -10.17 35.23
C SER A 512 -3.54 -9.30 34.65
N CYS A 513 -2.99 -8.41 35.45
CA CYS A 513 -1.79 -7.65 35.13
C CYS A 513 -0.69 -7.93 36.16
N PHE A 514 0.56 -7.67 35.79
CA PHE A 514 1.70 -7.77 36.68
C PHE A 514 2.81 -6.79 36.30
N GLY A 515 3.67 -6.49 37.26
CA GLY A 515 4.79 -5.56 37.08
C GLY A 515 4.44 -4.09 37.35
N GLU A 516 3.22 -3.83 37.82
CA GLU A 516 2.70 -2.53 38.26
C GLU A 516 3.48 -1.93 39.44
N ILE A 517 4.08 -2.77 40.28
CA ILE A 517 4.78 -2.31 41.49
C ILE A 517 6.12 -1.65 41.14
N SER A 518 6.85 -2.18 40.15
CA SER A 518 8.19 -1.68 39.82
C SER A 518 8.15 -0.34 39.07
N ILE A 519 7.08 -0.09 38.31
CA ILE A 519 6.95 1.14 37.53
C ILE A 519 6.51 2.32 38.39
N LEU A 520 5.67 2.07 39.41
CA LEU A 520 5.25 3.05 40.40
C LEU A 520 6.41 3.25 41.39
N ASN A 521 7.03 4.43 41.39
CA ASN A 521 8.12 4.75 42.32
C ASN A 521 7.59 4.94 43.76
N ILE A 522 7.02 3.89 44.35
CA ILE A 522 6.41 3.91 45.67
C ILE A 522 7.50 4.13 46.72
N GLN A 523 7.35 5.19 47.51
CA GLN A 523 8.27 5.56 48.58
C GLN A 523 8.25 4.48 49.68
N GLY A 524 9.41 4.14 50.24
CA GLY A 524 9.53 3.10 51.28
C GLY A 524 9.53 1.66 50.77
N SER A 525 9.51 1.43 49.44
CA SER A 525 9.69 0.09 48.87
C SER A 525 11.12 -0.41 49.08
N LYS A 526 11.29 -1.52 49.83
CA LYS A 526 12.60 -2.17 50.06
C LYS A 526 13.27 -2.62 48.76
N MET A 527 12.49 -2.86 47.72
CA MET A 527 12.98 -3.35 46.42
C MET A 527 13.11 -2.23 45.36
N GLY A 528 12.62 -1.02 45.64
CA GLY A 528 12.61 0.09 44.69
C GLY A 528 12.04 -0.29 43.31
N ASN A 529 12.76 0.05 42.25
CA ASN A 529 12.41 -0.26 40.85
C ASN A 529 12.82 -1.68 40.40
N ARG A 530 12.94 -2.64 41.33
CA ARG A 530 13.26 -4.04 41.01
C ARG A 530 12.01 -4.91 41.04
N ARG A 531 12.02 -5.98 40.25
CA ARG A 531 10.96 -6.99 40.19
C ARG A 531 10.93 -7.79 41.49
N THR A 532 9.73 -8.01 42.03
CA THR A 532 9.53 -8.70 43.31
C THR A 532 9.50 -10.23 43.19
N ALA A 533 9.12 -10.75 42.01
CA ALA A 533 8.91 -12.17 41.77
C ALA A 533 9.42 -12.65 40.41
N ASN A 534 9.64 -13.96 40.29
CA ASN A 534 9.92 -14.62 39.01
C ASN A 534 8.60 -15.02 38.34
N ILE A 535 8.43 -14.65 37.08
CA ILE A 535 7.21 -14.97 36.33
C ILE A 535 7.61 -15.75 35.09
N ARG A 536 7.04 -16.96 34.95
CA ARG A 536 7.33 -17.88 33.85
C ARG A 536 6.07 -18.21 33.07
N SER A 537 6.15 -18.21 31.75
CA SER A 537 5.06 -18.67 30.89
C SER A 537 4.94 -20.19 30.93
N ILE A 538 3.73 -20.71 31.14
CA ILE A 538 3.49 -22.17 31.12
C ILE A 538 3.31 -22.66 29.68
N GLY A 539 2.60 -21.88 28.86
CA GLY A 539 2.35 -22.14 27.45
C GLY A 539 2.85 -20.99 26.58
N TYR A 540 2.35 -20.91 25.35
CA TYR A 540 2.45 -19.65 24.61
C TYR A 540 1.50 -18.64 25.25
N SER A 541 2.01 -17.44 25.55
CA SER A 541 1.22 -16.39 26.20
C SER A 541 1.35 -15.09 25.42
N ASP A 542 0.22 -14.43 25.22
CA ASP A 542 0.11 -13.12 24.60
C ASP A 542 -0.08 -12.06 25.69
N LEU A 543 0.88 -11.15 25.77
CA LEU A 543 0.90 -10.08 26.74
C LEU A 543 0.84 -8.73 26.01
N PHE A 544 0.16 -7.76 26.59
CA PHE A 544 0.37 -6.36 26.24
C PHE A 544 1.41 -5.78 27.18
N CYS A 545 2.45 -5.19 26.61
CA CYS A 545 3.48 -4.46 27.31
C CYS A 545 3.15 -2.97 27.29
N LEU A 546 3.20 -2.33 28.46
CA LEU A 546 3.13 -0.88 28.62
C LEU A 546 4.41 -0.40 29.30
N SER A 547 5.09 0.58 28.70
CA SER A 547 6.33 1.11 29.27
C SER A 547 6.04 2.01 30.48
N LYS A 548 7.03 2.15 31.37
CA LYS A 548 6.94 3.05 32.52
C LYS A 548 6.73 4.50 32.08
N ASP A 549 7.45 4.95 31.05
CA ASP A 549 7.39 6.34 30.59
C ASP A 549 6.00 6.64 30.01
N ASP A 550 5.47 5.74 29.19
CA ASP A 550 4.14 5.83 28.58
C ASP A 550 3.02 5.88 29.63
N LEU A 551 3.12 5.03 30.67
CA LEU A 551 2.16 5.02 31.77
C LEU A 551 2.26 6.29 32.59
N MET A 552 3.47 6.73 32.95
CA MET A 552 3.65 7.91 33.78
C MET A 552 3.17 9.17 33.08
N GLU A 553 3.40 9.31 31.77
CA GLU A 553 2.83 10.38 30.96
C GLU A 553 1.30 10.38 31.01
N ALA A 554 0.66 9.24 30.74
CA ALA A 554 -0.81 9.15 30.77
C ALA A 554 -1.36 9.45 32.18
N VAL A 555 -0.74 8.89 33.21
CA VAL A 555 -1.20 9.03 34.60
C VAL A 555 -0.93 10.43 35.16
N THR A 556 -0.03 11.23 34.57
CA THR A 556 0.13 12.64 34.96
C THR A 556 -1.08 13.50 34.60
N GLU A 557 -1.82 13.15 33.54
CA GLU A 557 -3.06 13.84 33.17
C GLU A 557 -4.26 13.39 34.03
N TYR A 558 -4.21 12.17 34.59
CA TYR A 558 -5.28 11.58 35.41
C TYR A 558 -4.80 11.27 36.84
N PRO A 559 -4.71 12.27 37.73
CA PRO A 559 -4.12 12.12 39.06
C PRO A 559 -4.90 11.19 40.00
N ASP A 560 -6.21 11.05 39.82
CA ASP A 560 -7.01 10.14 40.65
C ASP A 560 -6.73 8.67 40.31
N ALA A 561 -6.53 8.36 39.03
CA ALA A 561 -6.08 7.03 38.61
C ALA A 561 -4.68 6.73 39.16
N LYS A 562 -3.79 7.73 39.21
CA LYS A 562 -2.47 7.59 39.84
C LYS A 562 -2.56 7.10 41.27
N LYS A 563 -3.42 7.73 42.08
CA LYS A 563 -3.63 7.37 43.49
C LYS A 563 -4.12 5.93 43.62
N VAL A 564 -5.11 5.52 42.81
CA VAL A 564 -5.63 4.15 42.81
C VAL A 564 -4.53 3.14 42.47
N LEU A 565 -3.69 3.43 41.47
CA LEU A 565 -2.55 2.58 41.12
C LEU A 565 -1.53 2.50 42.28
N GLU A 566 -1.19 3.63 42.90
CA GLU A 566 -0.25 3.70 44.03
C GLU A 566 -0.77 2.98 45.28
N GLU A 567 -2.04 3.17 45.65
CA GLU A 567 -2.71 2.49 46.76
C GLU A 567 -2.71 0.98 46.56
N ARG A 568 -3.08 0.52 45.37
CA ARG A 568 -3.02 -0.90 45.00
C ARG A 568 -1.61 -1.46 45.11
N GLY A 569 -0.62 -0.71 44.63
CA GLY A 569 0.79 -1.07 44.73
C GLY A 569 1.25 -1.17 46.19
N LYS A 570 0.79 -0.24 47.05
CA LYS A 570 1.05 -0.28 48.50
C LYS A 570 0.42 -1.49 49.17
N GLU A 571 -0.84 -1.82 48.88
CA GLU A 571 -1.51 -3.01 49.44
C GLU A 571 -0.75 -4.30 49.12
N ILE A 572 -0.26 -4.45 47.88
CA ILE A 572 0.48 -5.64 47.48
C ILE A 572 1.85 -5.69 48.19
N LEU A 573 2.57 -4.57 48.25
CA LEU A 573 3.84 -4.48 48.97
C LEU A 573 3.70 -4.74 50.48
N MET A 574 2.60 -4.30 51.10
CA MET A 574 2.30 -4.58 52.52
C MET A 574 2.06 -6.08 52.72
N LYS A 575 1.26 -6.71 51.85
CA LYS A 575 1.00 -8.15 51.89
C LYS A 575 2.27 -8.99 51.75
N GLU A 576 3.24 -8.51 50.97
CA GLU A 576 4.54 -9.18 50.80
C GLU A 576 5.58 -8.80 51.88
N GLY A 577 5.26 -7.89 52.82
CA GLY A 577 6.20 -7.43 53.86
C GLY A 577 7.36 -6.58 53.33
N LEU A 578 7.21 -6.03 52.11
CA LEU A 578 8.25 -5.34 51.36
C LEU A 578 8.16 -3.80 51.45
N LEU A 579 7.17 -3.28 52.17
CA LEU A 579 7.10 -1.88 52.57
C LEU A 579 7.81 -1.67 53.91
N ASP A 580 8.55 -0.57 54.00
CA ASP A 580 9.04 -0.05 55.26
C ASP A 580 8.08 1.04 55.75
N GLU A 581 7.22 0.70 56.71
CA GLU A 581 6.24 1.63 57.31
C GLU A 581 6.92 2.81 58.01
N ASN A 582 8.18 2.65 58.43
CA ASN A 582 8.96 3.70 59.07
C ASN A 582 9.59 4.68 58.08
N ALA A 583 9.57 4.39 56.77
CA ALA A 583 10.14 5.28 55.75
C ALA A 583 9.28 6.52 55.47
N GLU A 584 7.95 6.45 55.66
CA GLU A 584 7.09 7.64 55.64
C GLU A 584 7.24 8.47 56.93
N ALA A 585 7.41 7.82 58.09
CA ALA A 585 7.61 8.50 59.37
C ALA A 585 9.00 9.17 59.48
N GLY A 586 10.04 8.58 58.86
CA GLY A 586 11.41 9.10 58.89
C GLY A 586 11.66 10.39 58.09
N ARG A 587 10.66 10.89 57.35
CA ARG A 587 10.75 12.19 56.63
C ARG A 587 9.77 13.27 57.12
N LEU A 588 8.86 12.93 58.03
CA LEU A 588 8.06 13.95 58.72
C LEU A 588 8.88 14.69 59.79
N GLY A 589 10.11 14.22 60.09
CA GLY A 589 11.18 15.08 60.58
C GLY A 589 11.80 15.83 59.40
N GLY A 590 11.56 17.14 59.33
CA GLY A 590 12.02 18.02 58.26
C GLY A 590 13.54 18.18 58.22
N GLU A 591 14.25 17.15 57.79
CA GLU A 591 15.59 17.30 57.22
C GLU A 591 15.46 17.29 55.68
N ASP A 592 16.27 18.13 55.03
CA ASP A 592 16.63 18.02 53.62
C ASP A 592 15.78 18.80 52.59
N THR A 593 15.31 20.01 52.93
CA THR A 593 15.18 21.09 51.92
C THR A 593 16.33 22.07 52.04
N GLU A 594 16.69 22.45 53.26
CA GLU A 594 17.80 23.37 53.55
C GLU A 594 19.17 22.75 53.23
N GLU A 595 19.42 21.49 53.60
CA GLU A 595 20.65 20.76 53.22
C GLU A 595 20.74 20.54 51.68
N LYS A 596 19.60 20.37 50.99
CA LYS A 596 19.58 20.32 49.52
C LYS A 596 19.88 21.67 48.89
N VAL A 597 19.39 22.75 49.47
CA VAL A 597 19.69 24.12 49.03
C VAL A 597 21.17 24.43 49.23
N GLU A 598 21.75 24.08 50.39
CA GLU A 598 23.19 24.24 50.64
C GLU A 598 24.05 23.39 49.69
N ARG A 599 23.65 22.15 49.39
CA ARG A 599 24.32 21.32 48.37
C ARG A 599 24.21 21.91 46.97
N LEU A 600 23.07 22.51 46.63
CA LEU A 600 22.85 23.17 45.34
C LEU A 600 23.68 24.45 45.22
N GLU A 601 23.77 25.27 46.27
CA GLU A 601 24.63 26.44 46.32
C GLU A 601 26.11 26.05 46.16
N SER A 602 26.58 25.05 46.90
CA SER A 602 27.94 24.50 46.76
C SER A 602 28.23 23.98 45.34
N SER A 603 27.25 23.33 44.71
CA SER A 603 27.35 22.85 43.33
C SER A 603 27.35 24.01 42.32
N LEU A 604 26.60 25.07 42.60
CA LEU A 604 26.55 26.28 41.77
C LEU A 604 27.87 27.04 41.83
N ASP A 605 28.44 27.21 43.02
CA ASP A 605 29.75 27.85 43.22
C ASP A 605 30.86 27.10 42.50
N THR A 606 30.89 25.77 42.59
CA THR A 606 31.87 24.96 41.87
C THR A 606 31.71 25.05 40.36
N LEU A 607 30.47 25.12 39.84
CA LEU A 607 30.19 25.36 38.43
C LEU A 607 30.64 26.74 37.98
N GLN A 608 30.36 27.78 38.75
CA GLN A 608 30.74 29.17 38.47
C GLN A 608 32.27 29.33 38.44
N THR A 609 32.97 28.66 39.36
CA THR A 609 34.44 28.62 39.38
C THR A 609 34.99 27.92 38.13
N ARG A 610 34.38 26.81 37.70
CA ARG A 610 34.78 26.12 36.45
C ARG A 610 34.51 26.96 35.21
N PHE A 611 33.38 27.67 35.17
CA PHE A 611 33.04 28.59 34.09
C PHE A 611 34.02 29.75 34.00
N ALA A 612 34.38 30.38 35.12
CA ALA A 612 35.37 31.45 35.15
C ALA A 612 36.74 30.98 34.64
N ARG A 613 37.15 29.76 35.04
CA ARG A 613 38.39 29.16 34.56
C ARG A 613 38.36 28.91 33.04
N LEU A 614 37.28 28.32 32.52
CA LEU A 614 37.09 28.09 31.08
C LEU A 614 37.08 29.39 30.28
N LEU A 615 36.47 30.46 30.80
CA LEU A 615 36.50 31.79 30.20
C LEU A 615 37.93 32.35 30.12
N SER A 616 38.74 32.14 31.17
CA SER A 616 40.15 32.55 31.15
C SER A 616 40.98 31.74 30.14
N GLU A 617 40.74 30.43 30.03
CA GLU A 617 41.41 29.56 29.06
C GLU A 617 41.00 29.94 27.62
N TYR A 618 39.72 30.26 27.41
CA TYR A 618 39.20 30.73 26.12
C TYR A 618 39.80 32.08 25.72
N THR A 619 39.84 33.05 26.63
CA THR A 619 40.45 34.37 26.33
C THR A 619 41.95 34.27 26.10
N ALA A 620 42.67 33.43 26.86
CA ALA A 620 44.09 33.18 26.64
C ALA A 620 44.38 32.51 25.29
N THR A 621 43.54 31.54 24.88
CA THR A 621 43.66 30.91 23.57
C THR A 621 43.34 31.88 22.44
N GLN A 622 42.30 32.71 22.58
CA GLN A 622 41.99 33.78 21.62
C GLN A 622 43.14 34.79 21.47
N GLN A 623 43.75 35.22 22.57
CA GLN A 623 44.92 36.11 22.52
C GLN A 623 46.13 35.47 21.83
N ARG A 624 46.39 34.18 22.10
CA ARG A 624 47.46 33.43 21.41
C ARG A 624 47.17 33.31 19.91
N LEU A 625 45.91 33.04 19.54
CA LEU A 625 45.50 32.96 18.14
C LEU A 625 45.71 34.30 17.44
N LYS A 626 45.23 35.40 18.05
CA LYS A 626 45.43 36.75 17.53
C LYS A 626 46.92 37.07 17.32
N ARG A 627 47.79 36.77 18.31
CA ARG A 627 49.25 36.96 18.17
C ARG A 627 49.86 36.13 17.04
N ARG A 628 49.40 34.90 16.81
CA ARG A 628 49.87 34.08 15.68
C ARG A 628 49.41 34.65 14.36
N ILE A 629 48.18 35.13 14.26
CA ILE A 629 47.65 35.81 13.07
C ILE A 629 48.48 37.07 12.79
N THR A 630 48.74 37.92 13.80
CA THR A 630 49.56 39.13 13.59
C THR A 630 51.00 38.82 13.18
N ASN A 631 51.59 37.74 13.72
CA ASN A 631 52.91 37.28 13.27
C ASN A 631 52.89 36.73 11.84
N LEU A 632 51.84 36.00 11.46
CA LEU A 632 51.65 35.52 10.08
C LEU A 632 51.44 36.68 9.12
N GLU A 633 50.64 37.69 9.48
CA GLU A 633 50.45 38.92 8.71
C GLU A 633 51.78 39.67 8.53
N ARG A 634 52.59 39.81 9.59
CA ARG A 634 53.94 40.39 9.48
C ARG A 634 54.85 39.58 8.57
N GLN A 635 54.80 38.25 8.67
CA GLN A 635 55.58 37.37 7.79
C GLN A 635 55.14 37.53 6.34
N LEU A 636 53.84 37.55 6.06
CA LEU A 636 53.28 37.80 4.73
C LEU A 636 53.67 39.17 4.18
N CYS A 637 53.73 40.20 5.03
CA CYS A 637 54.18 41.53 4.66
C CYS A 637 55.69 41.56 4.35
N HIS A 638 56.49 40.68 4.97
CA HIS A 638 57.92 40.52 4.65
C HIS A 638 58.19 39.61 3.43
N THR A 639 57.37 38.59 3.17
CA THR A 639 57.47 37.77 1.95
C THR A 639 56.78 38.39 0.73
N GLY A 640 55.98 39.45 0.92
CA GLY A 640 55.34 40.23 -0.15
C GLY A 640 56.24 41.29 -0.80
N CYS A 641 57.53 41.35 -0.48
CA CYS A 641 58.49 42.21 -1.17
C CYS A 641 59.20 41.43 -2.29
N GLY A 642 58.56 41.36 -3.45
CA GLY A 642 59.15 40.86 -4.68
C GLY A 642 58.09 40.70 -5.77
N ILE A 643 58.13 41.60 -6.77
CA ILE A 643 57.29 41.70 -7.98
C ILE A 643 56.09 42.66 -7.82
N LEU A 644 56.36 43.97 -7.86
CA LEU A 644 56.22 44.79 -9.08
C LEU A 644 56.78 46.19 -8.83
N SER A 645 57.61 46.63 -9.77
CA SER A 645 58.33 47.89 -9.82
C SER A 645 57.46 49.08 -10.25
N ASP A 646 57.58 50.17 -9.49
CA ASP A 646 57.71 51.59 -9.84
C ASP A 646 56.73 52.35 -10.76
N ALA A 647 56.52 53.60 -10.32
CA ALA A 647 55.88 54.81 -10.91
C ALA A 647 54.35 54.92 -10.70
N ASP A 648 53.78 55.91 -10.02
CA ASP A 648 54.24 57.25 -9.63
C ASP A 648 53.57 57.73 -8.33
N LEU A 649 54.34 58.50 -7.55
CA LEU A 649 53.94 59.27 -6.38
C LEU A 649 53.35 60.63 -6.79
N SER A 650 52.36 61.09 -6.04
CA SER A 650 52.33 62.48 -5.59
C SER A 650 51.58 62.58 -4.27
N ASP A 651 52.32 63.04 -3.27
CA ASP A 651 51.92 63.35 -1.91
C ASP A 651 50.85 64.46 -1.84
N GLU A 652 49.99 64.39 -0.83
CA GLU A 652 49.67 65.57 -0.02
C GLU A 652 49.29 65.15 1.42
N ASP A 653 50.05 65.70 2.36
CA ASP A 653 49.86 65.67 3.81
C ASP A 653 48.51 66.26 4.23
N SER A 654 47.87 65.70 5.26
CA SER A 654 47.76 66.37 6.58
C SER A 654 46.76 65.67 7.50
N ALA A 655 47.19 65.56 8.76
CA ALA A 655 46.41 65.05 9.88
C ALA A 655 45.26 65.99 10.27
N SER A 656 44.14 65.41 10.69
CA SER A 656 43.32 65.98 11.77
C SER A 656 42.52 64.89 12.48
N GLU A 657 42.62 64.90 13.81
CA GLU A 657 41.83 64.15 14.77
C GLU A 657 40.32 64.17 14.47
N ALA A 658 39.66 63.02 14.69
CA ALA A 658 38.32 62.93 15.27
C ALA A 658 37.96 61.45 15.53
N GLU A 659 37.53 61.15 16.76
CA GLU A 659 36.74 59.94 17.06
C GLU A 659 35.48 59.87 16.19
N PRO A 660 34.88 58.68 16.02
CA PRO A 660 33.56 58.52 16.63
C PRO A 660 33.25 57.14 17.24
N GLU A 661 32.34 57.20 18.21
CA GLU A 661 31.51 56.14 18.79
C GLU A 661 30.79 55.25 17.77
N TYR A 662 30.44 54.01 18.17
CA TYR A 662 29.13 53.33 18.05
C TYR A 662 29.31 51.88 18.55
N GLU A 663 28.99 51.57 19.81
CA GLU A 663 27.68 51.09 20.32
C GLU A 663 27.33 49.65 19.86
N ILE A 664 27.60 48.65 20.71
CA ILE A 664 26.68 47.50 20.92
C ILE A 664 26.70 47.17 22.41
N ASP A 665 25.85 47.86 23.14
CA ASP A 665 25.27 47.43 24.40
C ASP A 665 23.84 46.97 24.10
N LYS A 666 23.48 45.73 24.48
CA LYS A 666 22.13 45.17 24.72
C LYS A 666 22.11 43.65 24.51
N ILE A 667 22.40 42.88 25.57
CA ILE A 667 21.50 41.82 26.07
C ILE A 667 21.74 41.73 27.59
N LEU A 668 21.03 42.56 28.36
CA LEU A 668 20.83 42.34 29.79
C LEU A 668 19.37 42.70 30.10
N ILE A 669 18.50 41.69 29.97
CA ILE A 669 17.16 41.73 30.53
C ILE A 669 17.26 41.22 31.97
N SER A 670 17.04 42.17 32.86
CA SER A 670 16.66 42.05 34.26
C SER A 670 15.68 40.91 34.55
N CYS A 671 16.01 40.09 35.55
CA CYS A 671 15.04 39.53 36.49
C CYS A 671 15.53 39.83 37.92
N HIS A 672 14.99 40.87 38.53
CA HIS A 672 15.10 41.14 39.97
C HIS A 672 13.71 40.88 40.59
N TRP A 673 13.66 40.01 41.60
CA TRP A 673 12.53 39.90 42.54
C TRP A 673 12.85 40.75 43.79
N PRO A 674 11.88 41.50 44.37
CA PRO A 674 12.17 42.46 45.42
C PRO A 674 12.07 41.83 46.82
N ALA A 675 12.97 42.20 47.72
CA ALA A 675 12.79 42.02 49.16
C ALA A 675 12.77 43.41 49.83
N HIS A 676 11.68 43.67 50.55
CA HIS A 676 11.43 44.87 51.34
C HIS A 676 12.29 44.91 52.61
N ASN A 677 12.59 46.13 53.03
CA ASN A 677 13.44 46.51 54.15
C ASN A 677 12.73 46.48 55.52
N THR A 678 13.47 45.99 56.54
CA THR A 678 13.61 46.52 57.94
C THR A 678 12.46 46.39 58.96
N PRO A 679 12.74 46.38 60.29
CA PRO A 679 13.96 46.85 60.99
C PRO A 679 14.87 45.80 61.62
#